data_AF-A0A3B3SXE1-F1
#
_entry.id   AF-A0A3B3SXE1-F1
#
_cell.length_a   1.000
_cell.length_b   1.000
_cell.length_c   1.000
_cell.angle_alpha   90.00
_cell.angle_beta   90.00
_cell.angle_gamma   90.00
#
_symmetry.space_group_name_H-M   'P 1'
#
loop_
_entity.id
_entity.type
_entity.pdbx_description
1 polymer ?
#
loop_
_entity_poly.entity_id
_entity_poly.type
_entity_poly.pdbx_seq_one_letter_code
_entity_poly.pdbx_strand_id
1 'polypeptide(L)'
;MAVDGEQQQAHRAGIYKQKNKQHKHGKHRTKGEIERENKGRVAVMALTKKQRKEQRKMDRRHKANQLRRNKKDQVLTEKRKLGSRDGPPHLVAVVALHAEADARAVMKLLQGEDVGGLVHKKAGVETAGDSFGLVLPRFKQRFMFIRPDTADLHALLDVAKVADSLVFVLDSALGWDTYGEYCLSTLFPQGLPSHVLVCTGVAALPVKKRVEARRSLARIIAARFPDARIFPLDSGPDAALLLRHLAMQRQRRLGFRSRRAHLLAQRVTYTPGAAGLGTLHVSGYVRGRPLKVDRIVHIVGHGDFQLRQVDAPPDPLPLLSTSRPPKPGKGEDVEMLDEVTQAEDSAAVRVLMKADPSCRESLQAEAEVDPMDGEQTWPTDSELLEAEEARKNRRVMKVPKGTSEYQATWILDDGEESEDAEESSGSEDDEMMEDENDEMEDKDGSESQGHASGSEEEEDEEEISSSMHTSAERHYDEHVNEEQEQEELQRYRQARADDAFPDEVDTPLDTPARSRFQRYRGLKSFRSSPWDPLENLPPDYARIFQFQSFERTRQRVLAEAAQEEDGAMVGWYVTLHIEEVPASVMESFQGGRPLVLVSLLPHEQKMSVMHMLVKRHPSNTLPIKSKEQLVFQCGFRRFRASALFSQHTSADKHKMERFLRPNAPTVMSVYAPISFPTAGVLVFKERDNGMQDLVATGHLLASAPDRVVLKRIVLSGHPFKINRRSAVVRYMFFNREDILWFKPVEMRTKWGRRGHIKEALGTHGHMKCVFDKQLPSQDTVLMNLYKRVFPKWTYDPYVPQPLPWVQQEVPADLAEADME
;
A
#
# COMPACT_ATOMS: atom_id res chain seq x y z
N MET A 1 -70.22 -22.00 47.29
CA MET A 1 -71.29 -22.11 46.29
C MET A 1 -70.62 -21.87 44.93
N ALA A 2 -70.10 -22.92 44.27
CA ALA A 2 -70.81 -23.75 43.29
C ALA A 2 -71.37 -22.87 42.14
N VAL A 3 -71.04 -23.06 40.86
CA VAL A 3 -71.04 -24.32 40.09
C VAL A 3 -70.08 -24.23 38.88
N ASP A 4 -69.50 -25.39 38.58
CA ASP A 4 -68.59 -25.76 37.50
C ASP A 4 -69.10 -25.59 36.07
N GLY A 5 -68.14 -25.49 35.15
CA GLY A 5 -68.31 -25.60 33.70
C GLY A 5 -66.97 -25.72 32.99
N GLU A 6 -66.33 -26.88 33.12
CA GLU A 6 -65.06 -27.24 32.48
C GLU A 6 -65.09 -27.04 30.95
N GLN A 7 -64.21 -26.18 30.43
CA GLN A 7 -63.78 -26.23 29.03
C GLN A 7 -62.31 -26.62 28.97
N GLN A 8 -62.07 -27.93 28.80
CA GLN A 8 -60.75 -28.48 28.49
C GLN A 8 -60.24 -27.85 27.18
N GLN A 9 -59.15 -27.10 27.28
CA GLN A 9 -58.39 -26.62 26.11
C GLN A 9 -57.77 -27.82 25.38
N ALA A 10 -58.40 -28.22 24.26
CA ALA A 10 -57.88 -29.25 23.39
C ALA A 10 -56.52 -28.81 22.80
N HIS A 11 -55.48 -29.59 23.09
CA HIS A 11 -54.14 -29.45 22.51
C HIS A 11 -54.20 -29.43 20.97
N ARG A 12 -53.74 -28.32 20.36
CA ARG A 12 -53.52 -28.23 18.91
C ARG A 12 -52.48 -29.28 18.48
N ALA A 13 -52.94 -30.30 17.76
CA ALA A 13 -52.08 -31.32 17.17
C ALA A 13 -51.15 -30.71 16.10
N GLY A 14 -49.84 -30.97 16.23
CA GLY A 14 -48.77 -30.40 15.41
C GLY A 14 -48.69 -30.90 13.96
N ILE A 15 -47.82 -30.23 13.20
CA ILE A 15 -47.64 -30.21 11.73
C ILE A 15 -47.28 -31.57 11.07
N TYR A 16 -47.11 -32.65 11.84
CA TYR A 16 -46.71 -33.98 11.35
C TYR A 16 -47.81 -35.04 11.40
N LYS A 17 -49.07 -34.67 11.19
CA LYS A 17 -50.17 -35.64 11.04
C LYS A 17 -50.33 -36.07 9.58
N GLN A 18 -49.88 -37.29 9.27
CA GLN A 18 -50.03 -37.95 7.98
C GLN A 18 -51.52 -38.12 7.62
N LYS A 19 -52.04 -37.32 6.68
CA LYS A 19 -53.38 -37.52 6.10
C LYS A 19 -53.29 -38.57 4.99
N ASN A 20 -53.72 -39.80 5.27
CA ASN A 20 -53.89 -40.81 4.23
C ASN A 20 -54.97 -40.35 3.23
N LYS A 21 -54.70 -40.48 1.93
CA LYS A 21 -55.61 -40.04 0.86
C LYS A 21 -56.88 -40.89 0.88
N GLN A 22 -58.05 -40.25 0.84
CA GLN A 22 -59.32 -40.94 0.61
C GLN A 22 -59.35 -41.50 -0.82
N HIS A 23 -59.74 -42.76 -0.97
CA HIS A 23 -59.91 -43.41 -2.27
C HIS A 23 -61.03 -42.72 -3.05
N LYS A 24 -60.72 -42.22 -4.26
CA LYS A 24 -61.71 -41.66 -5.19
C LYS A 24 -62.56 -42.79 -5.76
N HIS A 25 -63.80 -42.89 -5.30
CA HIS A 25 -64.82 -43.74 -5.91
C HIS A 25 -65.35 -43.01 -7.15
N GLY A 26 -65.44 -43.72 -8.27
CA GLY A 26 -65.55 -43.15 -9.61
C GLY A 26 -66.87 -42.44 -9.94
N LYS A 27 -66.74 -41.34 -10.67
CA LYS A 27 -67.63 -40.98 -11.79
C LYS A 27 -66.74 -40.61 -12.97
N HIS A 28 -66.65 -41.50 -13.95
CA HIS A 28 -65.91 -41.30 -15.18
C HIS A 28 -66.66 -40.27 -16.06
N ARG A 29 -66.12 -39.05 -16.20
CA ARG A 29 -66.51 -38.19 -17.33
C ARG A 29 -65.88 -38.74 -18.60
N THR A 30 -66.69 -38.97 -19.63
CA THR A 30 -66.23 -39.59 -20.88
C THR A 30 -65.47 -38.56 -21.72
N LYS A 31 -64.46 -39.05 -22.47
CA LYS A 31 -63.51 -38.24 -23.26
C LYS A 31 -64.22 -37.30 -24.26
N GLY A 32 -65.37 -37.73 -24.79
CA GLY A 32 -66.18 -36.96 -25.74
C GLY A 32 -67.00 -35.80 -25.14
N GLU A 33 -67.11 -35.71 -23.81
CA GLU A 33 -67.73 -34.57 -23.13
C GLU A 33 -66.72 -33.42 -22.96
N ILE A 34 -65.46 -33.76 -22.66
CA ILE A 34 -64.33 -32.81 -22.54
C ILE A 34 -63.96 -32.22 -23.91
N GLU A 35 -64.01 -33.01 -24.98
CA GLU A 35 -63.73 -32.53 -26.34
C GLU A 35 -64.81 -31.59 -26.89
N ARG A 36 -66.07 -31.73 -26.44
CA ARG A 36 -67.16 -30.81 -26.80
C ARG A 36 -67.05 -29.46 -26.09
N GLU A 37 -66.65 -29.44 -24.82
CA GLU A 37 -66.40 -28.20 -24.07
C GLU A 37 -65.22 -27.39 -24.65
N ASN A 38 -64.19 -28.06 -25.18
CA ASN A 38 -62.97 -27.41 -25.69
C ASN A 38 -63.06 -26.95 -27.15
N LYS A 39 -64.10 -27.32 -27.91
CA LYS A 39 -64.18 -27.10 -29.36
C LYS A 39 -64.55 -25.67 -29.81
N GLY A 40 -64.68 -24.69 -28.91
CA GLY A 40 -65.27 -23.38 -29.25
C GLY A 40 -64.57 -22.12 -28.72
N ARG A 41 -63.43 -22.20 -28.03
CA ARG A 41 -62.76 -21.00 -27.49
C ARG A 41 -61.25 -21.07 -27.66
N VAL A 42 -60.73 -20.53 -28.75
CA VAL A 42 -59.31 -20.18 -28.87
C VAL A 42 -59.15 -18.72 -28.43
N ALA A 43 -59.11 -18.50 -27.12
CA ALA A 43 -58.54 -17.26 -26.60
C ALA A 43 -57.02 -17.41 -26.64
N VAL A 44 -56.36 -16.69 -27.56
CA VAL A 44 -54.89 -16.51 -27.53
C VAL A 44 -54.57 -15.64 -26.32
N MET A 45 -54.56 -16.24 -25.14
CA MET A 45 -53.93 -15.65 -23.97
C MET A 45 -52.47 -16.04 -24.03
N ALA A 46 -51.61 -15.09 -24.39
CA ALA A 46 -50.20 -15.14 -24.09
C ALA A 46 -50.02 -15.29 -22.58
N LEU A 47 -50.00 -16.54 -22.12
CA LEU A 47 -49.77 -16.91 -20.74
C LEU A 47 -48.29 -16.70 -20.43
N THR A 48 -47.90 -15.48 -20.07
CA THR A 48 -46.71 -15.23 -19.25
C THR A 48 -46.93 -15.69 -17.80
N LYS A 49 -47.58 -16.85 -17.61
CA LYS A 49 -47.47 -17.57 -16.33
C LYS A 49 -46.12 -18.26 -16.37
N LYS A 50 -45.11 -17.67 -15.72
CA LYS A 50 -43.97 -18.43 -15.21
C LYS A 50 -44.55 -19.61 -14.44
N GLN A 51 -44.68 -20.77 -15.09
CA GLN A 51 -45.07 -22.00 -14.40
C GLN A 51 -44.01 -22.19 -13.32
N ARG A 52 -44.42 -22.08 -12.05
CA ARG A 52 -43.62 -22.58 -10.92
C ARG A 52 -43.49 -24.08 -11.13
N LYS A 53 -42.51 -24.50 -11.92
CA LYS A 53 -42.13 -25.90 -12.06
C LYS A 53 -41.47 -26.30 -10.75
N GLU A 54 -42.26 -26.91 -9.88
CA GLU A 54 -41.71 -27.65 -8.76
C GLU A 54 -40.80 -28.75 -9.32
N GLN A 55 -39.49 -28.61 -9.09
CA GLN A 55 -38.51 -29.55 -9.60
C GLN A 55 -38.81 -30.94 -9.04
N ARG A 56 -39.04 -31.90 -9.94
CA ARG A 56 -39.24 -33.31 -9.56
C ARG A 56 -37.97 -33.84 -8.92
N LYS A 57 -38.08 -34.91 -8.12
CA LYS A 57 -36.92 -35.56 -7.48
C LYS A 57 -35.82 -35.93 -8.49
N MET A 58 -36.23 -36.39 -9.68
CA MET A 58 -35.34 -36.69 -10.81
C MET A 58 -34.61 -35.43 -11.31
N ASP A 59 -35.31 -34.32 -11.51
CA ASP A 59 -34.72 -33.06 -11.98
C ASP A 59 -33.71 -32.50 -10.97
N ARG A 60 -34.02 -32.59 -9.67
CA ARG A 60 -33.09 -32.20 -8.59
C ARG A 60 -31.83 -33.06 -8.64
N ARG A 61 -31.96 -34.38 -8.81
CA ARG A 61 -30.82 -35.30 -8.92
C ARG A 61 -30.00 -35.03 -10.19
N HIS A 62 -30.66 -34.76 -11.31
CA HIS A 62 -30.00 -34.44 -12.57
C HIS A 62 -29.22 -33.14 -12.49
N LYS A 63 -29.83 -32.07 -11.95
CA LYS A 63 -29.16 -30.79 -11.67
C LYS A 63 -27.96 -30.97 -10.75
N ALA A 64 -28.09 -31.77 -9.68
CA ALA A 64 -26.97 -32.06 -8.78
C ALA A 64 -25.83 -32.83 -9.50
N ASN A 65 -26.16 -33.78 -10.37
CA ASN A 65 -25.17 -34.51 -11.16
C ASN A 65 -24.47 -33.61 -12.17
N GLN A 66 -25.19 -32.72 -12.85
CA GLN A 66 -24.63 -31.72 -13.77
C GLN A 66 -23.67 -30.78 -13.04
N LEU A 67 -24.11 -30.20 -11.92
CA LEU A 67 -23.26 -29.34 -11.09
C LEU A 67 -22.01 -30.07 -10.59
N ARG A 68 -22.15 -31.35 -10.21
CA ARG A 68 -21.01 -32.18 -9.79
C ARG A 68 -20.05 -32.46 -10.94
N ARG A 69 -20.54 -32.75 -12.14
CA ARG A 69 -19.71 -32.95 -13.34
C ARG A 69 -18.94 -31.67 -13.66
N ASN A 70 -19.62 -30.54 -13.79
CA ASN A 70 -18.99 -29.26 -14.09
C ASN A 70 -17.92 -28.87 -13.05
N LYS A 71 -18.20 -29.06 -11.76
CA LYS A 71 -17.19 -28.81 -10.69
C LYS A 71 -16.01 -29.78 -10.77
N LYS A 72 -16.23 -31.05 -11.10
CA LYS A 72 -15.15 -32.02 -11.29
C LYS A 72 -14.28 -31.65 -12.48
N ASP A 73 -14.89 -31.29 -13.60
CA ASP A 73 -14.18 -30.90 -14.82
C ASP A 73 -13.37 -29.63 -14.59
N GLN A 74 -13.95 -28.62 -13.90
CA GLN A 74 -13.22 -27.44 -13.45
C GLN A 74 -11.99 -27.82 -12.61
N VAL A 75 -12.15 -28.59 -11.53
CA VAL A 75 -11.02 -29.01 -10.68
C VAL A 75 -9.97 -29.81 -11.47
N LEU A 76 -10.38 -30.65 -12.41
CA LEU A 76 -9.45 -31.41 -13.27
C LEU A 76 -8.67 -30.50 -14.22
N THR A 77 -9.32 -29.53 -14.86
CA THR A 77 -8.61 -28.54 -15.69
C THR A 77 -7.58 -27.75 -14.88
N GLU A 78 -7.92 -27.38 -13.65
CA GLU A 78 -6.98 -26.67 -12.77
C GLU A 78 -5.79 -27.54 -12.37
N LYS A 79 -6.01 -28.82 -12.07
CA LYS A 79 -4.92 -29.76 -11.76
C LYS A 79 -4.03 -30.05 -12.95
N ARG A 80 -4.56 -30.08 -14.18
CA ARG A 80 -3.78 -30.30 -15.41
C ARG A 80 -2.87 -29.12 -15.76
N LYS A 81 -3.21 -27.91 -15.34
CA LYS A 81 -2.41 -26.69 -15.58
C LYS A 81 -1.04 -26.70 -14.90
N LEU A 82 -0.78 -27.59 -13.95
CA LEU A 82 0.45 -27.57 -13.15
C LEU A 82 1.13 -28.94 -13.13
N GLY A 83 2.43 -28.98 -13.43
CA GLY A 83 3.25 -30.18 -13.36
C GLY A 83 2.92 -31.26 -14.39
N SER A 84 1.92 -31.08 -15.25
CA SER A 84 1.57 -32.03 -16.31
C SER A 84 2.49 -31.88 -17.53
N ARG A 85 2.20 -32.62 -18.62
CA ARG A 85 2.95 -32.56 -19.88
C ARG A 85 2.94 -31.15 -20.47
N ASP A 86 1.76 -30.51 -20.46
CA ASP A 86 1.56 -29.23 -21.12
C ASP A 86 1.68 -28.04 -20.15
N GLY A 87 1.62 -28.27 -18.82
CA GLY A 87 1.69 -27.22 -17.79
C GLY A 87 3.09 -27.08 -17.17
N PRO A 88 3.50 -25.89 -16.70
CA PRO A 88 4.88 -25.65 -16.25
C PRO A 88 5.27 -26.55 -15.06
N PRO A 89 6.58 -26.77 -14.83
CA PRO A 89 7.06 -27.51 -13.67
C PRO A 89 6.53 -26.92 -12.36
N HIS A 90 6.21 -27.75 -11.38
CA HIS A 90 5.78 -27.30 -10.06
C HIS A 90 6.95 -26.64 -9.33
N LEU A 91 6.87 -25.32 -9.13
CA LEU A 91 7.96 -24.57 -8.50
C LEU A 91 7.81 -24.63 -6.97
N VAL A 92 8.79 -25.27 -6.32
CA VAL A 92 8.84 -25.45 -4.88
C VAL A 92 10.05 -24.71 -4.33
N ALA A 93 9.82 -23.76 -3.44
CA ALA A 93 10.90 -23.07 -2.74
C ALA A 93 11.05 -23.62 -1.32
N VAL A 94 12.29 -24.00 -0.96
CA VAL A 94 12.63 -24.60 0.34
C VAL A 94 13.30 -23.54 1.21
N VAL A 95 12.62 -23.12 2.28
CA VAL A 95 13.06 -22.03 3.17
C VAL A 95 13.36 -22.60 4.55
N ALA A 96 14.57 -22.40 5.04
CA ALA A 96 14.91 -22.68 6.43
C ALA A 96 14.49 -21.52 7.31
N LEU A 97 13.79 -21.81 8.42
CA LEU A 97 13.33 -20.80 9.38
C LEU A 97 14.21 -20.71 10.64
N HIS A 98 15.23 -21.55 10.73
CA HIS A 98 16.15 -21.61 11.87
C HIS A 98 17.59 -21.77 11.36
N ALA A 99 18.55 -21.18 12.06
CA ALA A 99 19.97 -21.22 11.66
C ALA A 99 20.54 -22.65 11.65
N GLU A 100 20.11 -23.49 12.60
CA GLU A 100 20.54 -24.90 12.67
C GLU A 100 19.80 -25.82 11.66
N ALA A 101 18.73 -25.33 11.02
CA ALA A 101 17.96 -26.13 10.07
C ALA A 101 18.61 -26.10 8.68
N ASP A 102 19.28 -27.19 8.30
CA ASP A 102 19.95 -27.27 7.00
C ASP A 102 18.99 -27.57 5.84
N ALA A 103 18.66 -26.54 5.06
CA ALA A 103 17.92 -26.71 3.81
C ALA A 103 18.69 -27.54 2.76
N ARG A 104 20.03 -27.55 2.78
CA ARG A 104 20.84 -28.32 1.83
C ARG A 104 20.71 -29.83 2.07
N ALA A 105 20.63 -30.25 3.33
CA ALA A 105 20.34 -31.64 3.68
C ALA A 105 18.99 -32.10 3.10
N VAL A 106 17.94 -31.28 3.23
CA VAL A 106 16.61 -31.57 2.64
C VAL A 106 16.70 -31.68 1.12
N MET A 107 17.44 -30.79 0.47
CA MET A 107 17.62 -30.82 -0.98
C MET A 107 18.38 -32.06 -1.46
N LYS A 108 19.42 -32.51 -0.72
CA LYS A 108 20.13 -33.77 -1.00
C LYS A 108 19.22 -34.99 -0.84
N LEU A 109 18.36 -35.01 0.19
CA LEU A 109 17.38 -36.09 0.38
C LEU A 109 16.37 -36.16 -0.77
N LEU A 110 15.94 -35.01 -1.29
CA LEU A 110 15.05 -34.94 -2.45
C LEU A 110 15.71 -35.36 -3.77
N GLN A 111 17.04 -35.36 -3.84
CA GLN A 111 17.82 -35.82 -4.99
C GLN A 111 18.10 -37.34 -4.96
N GLY A 112 17.82 -38.04 -3.86
CA GLY A 112 18.14 -39.46 -3.70
C GLY A 112 17.41 -40.37 -4.69
N GLU A 113 18.09 -41.42 -5.17
CA GLU A 113 17.55 -42.38 -6.16
C GLU A 113 16.32 -43.16 -5.65
N ASP A 114 16.19 -43.34 -4.32
CA ASP A 114 15.07 -44.02 -3.66
C ASP A 114 13.70 -43.38 -3.97
N VAL A 115 13.70 -42.10 -4.35
CA VAL A 115 12.51 -41.33 -4.72
C VAL A 115 11.99 -41.72 -6.13
N GLY A 116 12.85 -42.34 -6.95
CA GLY A 116 12.50 -42.83 -8.29
C GLY A 116 12.28 -41.73 -9.34
N GLY A 117 12.95 -40.58 -9.20
CA GLY A 117 12.88 -39.44 -10.11
C GLY A 117 14.15 -39.21 -10.89
N LEU A 118 14.02 -38.71 -12.12
CA LEU A 118 15.14 -38.35 -12.99
C LEU A 118 15.55 -36.90 -12.66
N VAL A 119 16.68 -36.75 -11.98
CA VAL A 119 17.21 -35.47 -11.53
C VAL A 119 17.97 -34.81 -12.68
N HIS A 120 17.52 -33.64 -13.11
CA HIS A 120 18.19 -32.82 -14.11
C HIS A 120 18.89 -31.65 -13.42
N LYS A 121 20.17 -31.83 -13.07
CA LYS A 121 21.01 -30.79 -12.46
C LYS A 121 21.29 -29.60 -13.40
N LYS A 122 21.28 -29.84 -14.72
CA LYS A 122 21.54 -28.82 -15.77
C LYS A 122 20.34 -27.94 -16.13
N ALA A 123 19.17 -28.18 -15.52
CA ALA A 123 17.93 -27.44 -15.78
C ALA A 123 17.44 -26.63 -14.56
N GLY A 124 18.33 -26.41 -13.59
CA GLY A 124 18.15 -25.42 -12.53
C GLY A 124 18.39 -24.00 -13.03
N VAL A 125 18.14 -23.00 -12.18
CA VAL A 125 18.62 -21.63 -12.37
C VAL A 125 20.14 -21.65 -12.27
N GLU A 126 20.84 -21.30 -13.36
CA GLU A 126 22.29 -21.54 -13.53
C GLU A 126 23.17 -20.94 -12.41
N THR A 127 22.72 -19.86 -11.77
CA THR A 127 23.47 -19.12 -10.75
C THR A 127 23.00 -19.34 -9.32
N ALA A 128 21.82 -19.93 -9.10
CA ALA A 128 21.36 -20.31 -7.75
C ALA A 128 21.91 -21.71 -7.44
N GLY A 129 23.06 -21.75 -6.75
CA GLY A 129 23.94 -22.93 -6.59
C GLY A 129 23.32 -24.24 -6.06
N ASP A 130 22.03 -24.28 -5.70
CA ASP A 130 21.31 -25.48 -5.25
C ASP A 130 19.94 -25.68 -5.93
N SER A 131 19.68 -25.11 -7.11
CA SER A 131 18.41 -25.33 -7.83
C SER A 131 18.48 -26.55 -8.77
N PHE A 132 17.41 -27.36 -8.81
CA PHE A 132 17.37 -28.52 -9.69
C PHE A 132 15.96 -28.83 -10.22
N GLY A 133 15.91 -29.39 -11.43
CA GLY A 133 14.70 -29.96 -12.01
C GLY A 133 14.56 -31.43 -11.61
N LEU A 134 13.38 -31.82 -11.16
CA LEU A 134 13.05 -33.21 -10.83
C LEU A 134 11.85 -33.66 -11.66
N VAL A 135 12.03 -34.68 -12.48
CA VAL A 135 10.95 -35.31 -13.22
C VAL A 135 10.60 -36.62 -12.53
N LEU A 136 9.34 -36.79 -12.13
CA LEU A 136 8.84 -38.01 -11.50
C LEU A 136 7.86 -38.72 -12.46
N PRO A 137 8.33 -39.69 -13.26
CA PRO A 137 7.47 -40.47 -14.15
C PRO A 137 6.37 -41.23 -13.39
N ARG A 138 6.67 -41.70 -12.17
CA ARG A 138 5.70 -42.42 -11.30
C ARG A 138 4.45 -41.58 -11.00
N PHE A 139 4.64 -40.30 -10.70
CA PHE A 139 3.55 -39.37 -10.41
C PHE A 139 3.10 -38.58 -11.64
N LYS A 140 3.77 -38.76 -12.80
CA LYS A 140 3.58 -37.99 -14.04
C LYS A 140 3.66 -36.49 -13.79
N GLN A 141 4.61 -36.08 -12.95
CA GLN A 141 4.77 -34.69 -12.55
C GLN A 141 6.20 -34.18 -12.68
N ARG A 142 6.30 -32.89 -12.97
CA ARG A 142 7.55 -32.13 -13.04
C ARG A 142 7.64 -31.19 -11.84
N PHE A 143 8.81 -31.15 -11.20
CA PHE A 143 9.13 -30.26 -10.11
C PHE A 143 10.38 -29.44 -10.44
N MET A 144 10.42 -28.24 -9.91
CA MET A 144 11.58 -27.38 -9.88
C MET A 144 11.78 -26.94 -8.45
N PHE A 145 12.90 -27.35 -7.84
CA PHE A 145 13.24 -26.96 -6.49
C PHE A 145 14.22 -25.81 -6.51
N ILE A 146 13.96 -24.80 -5.69
CA ILE A 146 14.83 -23.65 -5.51
C ILE A 146 15.06 -23.43 -4.02
N ARG A 147 16.32 -23.23 -3.65
CA ARG A 147 16.70 -22.74 -2.33
C ARG A 147 16.96 -21.23 -2.45
N PRO A 148 16.04 -20.36 -1.98
CA PRO A 148 16.38 -18.96 -1.80
C PRO A 148 17.49 -18.84 -0.75
N ASP A 149 18.35 -17.84 -0.92
CA ASP A 149 19.25 -17.45 0.16
C ASP A 149 18.41 -16.85 1.28
N THR A 150 18.59 -17.36 2.50
CA THR A 150 17.90 -16.83 3.67
C THR A 150 18.55 -15.53 4.14
N ALA A 151 19.81 -15.27 3.80
CA ALA A 151 20.50 -14.03 4.17
C ALA A 151 19.96 -12.79 3.43
N ASP A 152 19.46 -12.96 2.20
CA ASP A 152 18.88 -11.87 1.40
C ASP A 152 17.34 -11.95 1.43
N LEU A 153 16.74 -11.03 2.20
CA LEU A 153 15.28 -10.89 2.30
C LEU A 153 14.63 -10.67 0.92
N HIS A 154 15.25 -9.88 0.04
CA HIS A 154 14.65 -9.56 -1.26
C HIS A 154 14.60 -10.80 -2.16
N ALA A 155 15.66 -11.60 -2.18
CA ALA A 155 15.69 -12.86 -2.92
C ALA A 155 14.62 -13.84 -2.40
N LEU A 156 14.46 -13.96 -1.08
CA LEU A 156 13.42 -14.79 -0.47
C LEU A 156 12.02 -14.33 -0.89
N LEU A 157 11.73 -13.03 -0.77
CA LEU A 157 10.43 -12.47 -1.10
C LEU A 157 10.12 -12.63 -2.59
N ASP A 158 11.10 -12.44 -3.48
CA ASP A 158 10.92 -12.56 -4.93
C ASP A 158 10.64 -13.99 -5.38
N VAL A 159 11.37 -14.98 -4.85
CA VAL A 159 11.08 -16.39 -5.11
C VAL A 159 9.71 -16.77 -4.56
N ALA A 160 9.36 -16.31 -3.37
CA ALA A 160 8.06 -16.60 -2.76
C ALA A 160 6.87 -16.01 -3.54
N LYS A 161 7.04 -14.90 -4.28
CA LYS A 161 5.99 -14.35 -5.17
C LYS A 161 5.65 -15.30 -6.31
N VAL A 162 6.65 -16.02 -6.83
CA VAL A 162 6.51 -16.88 -8.02
C VAL A 162 6.28 -18.35 -7.66
N ALA A 163 6.79 -18.82 -6.52
CA ALA A 163 6.67 -20.20 -6.08
C ALA A 163 5.20 -20.69 -5.99
N ASP A 164 4.93 -21.89 -6.50
CA ASP A 164 3.61 -22.52 -6.38
C ASP A 164 3.42 -23.12 -4.98
N SER A 165 4.48 -23.72 -4.44
CA SER A 165 4.52 -24.21 -3.07
C SER A 165 5.76 -23.73 -2.30
N LEU A 166 5.59 -23.47 -1.01
CA LEU A 166 6.67 -23.19 -0.06
C LEU A 166 6.83 -24.36 0.90
N VAL A 167 8.05 -24.83 1.08
CA VAL A 167 8.41 -25.83 2.07
C VAL A 167 9.22 -25.13 3.15
N PHE A 168 8.63 -25.00 4.33
CA PHE A 168 9.29 -24.42 5.50
C PHE A 168 9.97 -25.52 6.29
N VAL A 169 11.29 -25.42 6.43
CA VAL A 169 12.11 -26.32 7.24
C VAL A 169 12.20 -25.73 8.64
N LEU A 170 11.70 -26.49 9.61
CA LEU A 170 11.64 -26.16 11.02
C LEU A 170 12.62 -27.06 11.78
N ASP A 171 13.17 -26.49 12.83
CA ASP A 171 13.85 -27.28 13.85
C ASP A 171 12.85 -28.07 14.72
N SER A 172 13.33 -29.16 15.30
CA SER A 172 12.56 -30.07 16.15
C SER A 172 12.35 -29.58 17.58
N ALA A 173 13.20 -28.70 18.10
CA ALA A 173 13.15 -28.22 19.49
C ALA A 173 12.54 -26.82 19.58
N LEU A 174 13.07 -25.86 18.83
CA LEU A 174 12.70 -24.45 18.89
C LEU A 174 11.68 -24.04 17.82
N GLY A 175 11.61 -24.79 16.71
CA GLY A 175 10.72 -24.52 15.59
C GLY A 175 11.32 -23.50 14.61
N TRP A 176 11.23 -22.21 14.95
CA TRP A 176 11.80 -21.11 14.14
C TRP A 176 12.53 -20.11 15.02
N ASP A 177 13.49 -19.40 14.41
CA ASP A 177 14.26 -18.33 15.05
C ASP A 177 13.52 -16.97 14.95
N THR A 178 14.04 -15.96 15.64
CA THR A 178 13.67 -14.53 15.54
C THR A 178 13.72 -14.05 14.08
N TYR A 179 14.78 -14.37 13.35
CA TYR A 179 14.89 -14.11 11.92
C TYR A 179 13.83 -14.87 11.10
N GLY A 180 13.54 -16.12 11.49
CA GLY A 180 12.47 -16.92 10.91
C GLY A 180 11.09 -16.30 11.12
N GLU A 181 10.83 -15.74 12.29
CA GLU A 181 9.60 -15.00 12.59
C GLU A 181 9.51 -13.70 11.77
N TYR A 182 10.62 -12.98 11.60
CA TYR A 182 10.70 -11.82 10.71
C TYR A 182 10.36 -12.19 9.25
N CYS A 183 10.95 -13.27 8.73
CA CYS A 183 10.66 -13.79 7.39
C CYS A 183 9.19 -14.22 7.23
N LEU A 184 8.62 -14.91 8.23
CA LEU A 184 7.21 -15.28 8.20
C LEU A 184 6.31 -14.03 8.21
N SER A 185 6.64 -13.04 9.03
CA SER A 185 5.90 -11.79 9.16
C SER A 185 5.87 -10.96 7.89
N THR A 186 6.88 -11.08 7.02
CA THR A 186 6.89 -10.46 5.68
C THR A 186 6.13 -11.31 4.64
N LEU A 187 6.25 -12.64 4.71
CA LEU A 187 5.61 -13.57 3.76
C LEU A 187 4.07 -13.65 3.89
N PHE A 188 3.52 -13.60 5.11
CA PHE A 188 2.07 -13.60 5.35
C PHE A 188 1.31 -12.49 4.60
N PRO A 189 1.66 -11.20 4.79
CA PRO A 189 1.00 -10.06 4.13
C PRO A 189 1.28 -9.95 2.63
N GLN A 190 2.46 -10.38 2.17
CA GLN A 190 2.72 -10.52 0.73
C GLN A 190 1.76 -11.51 0.07
N GLY A 191 1.36 -12.54 0.82
CA GLY A 191 0.43 -13.57 0.40
C GLY A 191 1.16 -14.89 0.22
N LEU A 192 0.98 -15.79 1.18
CA LEU A 192 1.55 -17.13 1.12
C LEU A 192 0.91 -17.99 0.03
N PRO A 193 1.71 -18.59 -0.88
CA PRO A 193 1.26 -19.69 -1.73
C PRO A 193 0.99 -20.95 -0.88
N SER A 194 0.81 -22.11 -1.53
CA SER A 194 0.56 -23.36 -0.82
C SER A 194 1.78 -23.74 0.03
N HIS A 195 1.65 -23.79 1.34
CA HIS A 195 2.78 -24.10 2.23
C HIS A 195 2.72 -25.55 2.73
N VAL A 196 3.89 -26.09 3.07
CA VAL A 196 4.09 -27.37 3.75
C VAL A 196 5.14 -27.17 4.82
N LEU A 197 4.90 -27.73 6.01
CA LEU A 197 5.83 -27.65 7.14
C LEU A 197 6.61 -28.97 7.25
N VAL A 198 7.92 -28.84 7.32
CA VAL A 198 8.87 -29.94 7.40
C VAL A 198 9.66 -29.80 8.68
N CYS A 199 9.81 -30.88 9.43
CA CYS A 199 10.72 -30.93 10.57
C CYS A 199 11.91 -31.82 10.25
N THR A 200 13.10 -31.26 10.43
CA THR A 200 14.38 -31.99 10.38
C THR A 200 14.85 -32.32 11.78
N GLY A 201 15.59 -33.43 11.96
CA GLY A 201 16.22 -33.76 13.24
C GLY A 201 15.34 -34.55 14.22
N VAL A 202 14.16 -35.01 13.81
CA VAL A 202 13.28 -35.83 14.67
C VAL A 202 13.92 -37.19 14.95
N ALA A 203 14.69 -37.73 13.99
CA ALA A 203 15.45 -38.97 14.18
C ALA A 203 16.61 -38.85 15.18
N ALA A 204 17.23 -37.67 15.30
CA ALA A 204 18.34 -37.43 16.23
C ALA A 204 17.88 -37.42 17.70
N LEU A 205 16.60 -37.17 17.97
CA LEU A 205 16.04 -37.16 19.32
C LEU A 205 15.76 -38.58 19.85
N PRO A 206 15.93 -38.83 21.17
CA PRO A 206 15.53 -40.08 21.81
C PRO A 206 14.02 -40.36 21.63
N VAL A 207 13.65 -41.63 21.42
CA VAL A 207 12.28 -42.07 21.08
C VAL A 207 11.20 -41.51 22.04
N LYS A 208 11.52 -41.39 23.34
CA LYS A 208 10.60 -40.84 24.35
C LYS A 208 10.33 -39.34 24.16
N LYS A 209 11.34 -38.56 23.77
CA LYS A 209 11.24 -37.10 23.57
C LYS A 209 10.61 -36.72 22.22
N ARG A 210 10.61 -37.60 21.23
CA ARG A 210 10.04 -37.34 19.89
C ARG A 210 8.56 -36.98 19.93
N VAL A 211 7.76 -37.66 20.76
CA VAL A 211 6.31 -37.43 20.85
C VAL A 211 6.02 -36.09 21.53
N GLU A 212 6.81 -35.74 22.54
CA GLU A 212 6.70 -34.47 23.25
C GLU A 212 7.11 -33.29 22.38
N ALA A 213 8.26 -33.37 21.70
CA ALA A 213 8.73 -32.37 20.75
C ALA A 213 7.72 -32.12 19.62
N ARG A 214 7.12 -33.19 19.05
CA ARG A 214 6.07 -33.00 18.04
C ARG A 214 4.85 -32.28 18.58
N ARG A 215 4.48 -32.51 19.85
CA ARG A 215 3.34 -31.85 20.50
C ARG A 215 3.64 -30.40 20.88
N SER A 216 4.88 -30.07 21.26
CA SER A 216 5.29 -28.66 21.50
C SER A 216 5.34 -27.90 20.18
N LEU A 217 5.97 -28.45 19.13
CA LEU A 217 5.99 -27.84 17.80
C LEU A 217 4.58 -27.62 17.24
N ALA A 218 3.70 -28.61 17.36
CA ALA A 218 2.30 -28.45 16.92
C ALA A 218 1.58 -27.31 17.65
N ARG A 219 1.91 -27.04 18.92
CA ARG A 219 1.36 -25.90 19.68
C ARG A 219 1.91 -24.56 19.17
N ILE A 220 3.22 -24.46 18.94
CA ILE A 220 3.88 -23.26 18.40
C ILE A 220 3.33 -22.94 17.00
N ILE A 221 3.25 -23.96 16.14
CA ILE A 221 2.75 -23.85 14.77
C ILE A 221 1.28 -23.45 14.76
N ALA A 222 0.44 -24.02 15.63
CA ALA A 222 -0.99 -23.70 15.66
C ALA A 222 -1.28 -22.20 15.90
N ALA A 223 -0.36 -21.46 16.53
CA ALA A 223 -0.49 -20.01 16.72
C ALA A 223 -0.38 -19.22 15.40
N ARG A 224 0.40 -19.70 14.43
CA ARG A 224 0.64 -19.02 13.13
C ARG A 224 -0.05 -19.71 11.95
N PHE A 225 -0.10 -21.03 11.95
CA PHE A 225 -0.67 -21.88 10.91
C PHE A 225 -1.78 -22.77 11.49
N PRO A 226 -3.05 -22.31 11.47
CA PRO A 226 -4.17 -23.17 11.86
C PRO A 226 -4.30 -24.34 10.86
N ASP A 227 -4.42 -25.57 11.38
CA ASP A 227 -4.63 -26.83 10.65
C ASP A 227 -3.48 -27.33 9.73
N ALA A 228 -2.25 -26.85 9.91
CA ALA A 228 -1.12 -27.32 9.10
C ALA A 228 -0.58 -28.69 9.57
N ARG A 229 -0.29 -29.59 8.61
CA ARG A 229 0.31 -30.90 8.87
C ARG A 229 1.84 -30.81 8.81
N ILE A 230 2.50 -31.48 9.75
CA ILE A 230 3.95 -31.53 9.87
C ILE A 230 4.45 -32.84 9.24
N PHE A 231 5.46 -32.74 8.37
CA PHE A 231 6.14 -33.89 7.78
C PHE A 231 7.54 -34.05 8.40
N PRO A 232 7.84 -35.19 9.06
CA PRO A 232 9.22 -35.51 9.42
C PRO A 232 10.00 -35.87 8.16
N LEU A 233 11.17 -35.28 7.94
CA LEU A 233 12.07 -35.60 6.83
C LEU A 233 13.41 -36.08 7.37
N ASP A 234 13.44 -37.38 7.69
CA ASP A 234 14.67 -38.06 8.14
C ASP A 234 15.09 -39.18 7.18
N SER A 235 14.17 -39.67 6.32
CA SER A 235 14.39 -40.83 5.45
C SER A 235 13.92 -40.64 4.00
N GLY A 236 14.51 -41.38 3.06
CA GLY A 236 14.10 -41.40 1.64
C GLY A 236 12.60 -41.68 1.38
N PRO A 237 11.93 -42.64 2.06
CA PRO A 237 10.49 -42.85 1.86
C PRO A 237 9.64 -41.68 2.37
N ASP A 238 10.07 -40.97 3.42
CA ASP A 238 9.39 -39.76 3.88
C ASP A 238 9.47 -38.63 2.83
N ALA A 239 10.61 -38.51 2.13
CA ALA A 239 10.76 -37.59 1.00
C ALA A 239 9.80 -37.94 -0.15
N ALA A 240 9.59 -39.23 -0.46
CA ALA A 240 8.59 -39.64 -1.45
C ALA A 240 7.15 -39.31 -1.00
N LEU A 241 6.85 -39.41 0.31
CA LEU A 241 5.56 -39.00 0.85
C LEU A 241 5.34 -37.48 0.77
N LEU A 242 6.37 -36.68 1.03
CA LEU A 242 6.35 -35.22 0.86
C LEU A 242 6.07 -34.85 -0.60
N LEU A 243 6.81 -35.44 -1.54
CA LEU A 243 6.64 -35.18 -2.97
C LEU A 243 5.25 -35.57 -3.45
N ARG A 244 4.73 -36.70 -2.96
CA ARG A 244 3.36 -37.12 -3.22
C ARG A 244 2.33 -36.13 -2.65
N HIS A 245 2.60 -35.53 -1.49
CA HIS A 245 1.75 -34.49 -0.92
C HIS A 245 1.79 -33.23 -1.78
N LEU A 246 2.98 -32.71 -2.12
CA LEU A 246 3.16 -31.54 -2.98
C LEU A 246 2.46 -31.73 -4.33
N ALA A 247 2.58 -32.94 -4.90
CA ALA A 247 1.95 -33.33 -6.15
C ALA A 247 0.41 -33.20 -6.14
N MET A 248 -0.22 -33.59 -5.04
CA MET A 248 -1.67 -33.67 -4.93
C MET A 248 -2.29 -32.49 -4.19
N GLN A 249 -1.46 -31.63 -3.60
CA GLN A 249 -1.89 -30.50 -2.79
C GLN A 249 -2.75 -29.53 -3.61
N ARG A 250 -3.83 -29.05 -2.98
CA ARG A 250 -4.66 -27.99 -3.55
C ARG A 250 -3.85 -26.69 -3.55
N GLN A 251 -3.74 -26.08 -4.72
CA GLN A 251 -2.99 -24.85 -4.91
C GLN A 251 -3.81 -23.64 -4.48
N ARG A 252 -3.23 -22.79 -3.62
CA ARG A 252 -3.82 -21.49 -3.26
C ARG A 252 -3.50 -20.47 -4.36
N ARG A 253 -4.53 -19.81 -4.89
CA ARG A 253 -4.35 -18.79 -5.92
C ARG A 253 -4.14 -17.42 -5.31
N LEU A 254 -2.99 -16.84 -5.60
CA LEU A 254 -2.68 -15.45 -5.28
C LEU A 254 -3.30 -14.54 -6.34
N GLY A 255 -4.11 -13.58 -5.90
CA GLY A 255 -4.88 -12.70 -6.79
C GLY A 255 -4.00 -11.89 -7.74
N PHE A 256 -2.91 -11.29 -7.23
CA PHE A 256 -1.98 -10.49 -8.04
C PHE A 256 -1.18 -11.34 -9.04
N ARG A 257 -0.76 -12.55 -8.66
CA ARG A 257 -0.01 -13.47 -9.53
C ARG A 257 -0.87 -14.06 -10.64
N SER A 258 -2.10 -14.46 -10.32
CA SER A 258 -2.98 -15.18 -11.27
C SER A 258 -3.51 -14.31 -12.41
N ARG A 259 -3.43 -12.98 -12.25
CA ARG A 259 -3.92 -11.99 -13.21
C ARG A 259 -2.85 -11.54 -14.21
N ARG A 260 -1.59 -11.89 -13.97
CA ARG A 260 -0.43 -11.45 -14.77
C ARG A 260 0.33 -12.63 -15.32
N ALA A 261 0.93 -12.45 -16.49
CA ALA A 261 1.99 -13.33 -16.95
C ALA A 261 3.25 -13.02 -16.16
N HIS A 262 3.91 -14.06 -15.65
CA HIS A 262 5.20 -13.92 -14.96
C HIS A 262 6.08 -15.12 -15.28
N LEU A 263 7.39 -14.91 -15.16
CA LEU A 263 8.41 -15.88 -15.50
C LEU A 263 9.53 -15.79 -14.47
N LEU A 264 10.07 -16.96 -14.11
CA LEU A 264 11.31 -17.06 -13.35
C LEU A 264 12.43 -17.39 -14.33
N ALA A 265 13.47 -16.57 -14.33
CA ALA A 265 14.65 -16.79 -15.17
C ALA A 265 15.39 -18.06 -14.75
N GLN A 266 15.66 -18.95 -15.71
CA GLN A 266 16.53 -20.12 -15.51
C GLN A 266 17.92 -19.88 -16.08
N ARG A 267 17.95 -19.41 -17.33
CA ARG A 267 19.19 -19.08 -18.02
C ARG A 267 19.07 -17.69 -18.60
N VAL A 268 20.09 -16.89 -18.37
CA VAL A 268 20.16 -15.49 -18.76
C VAL A 268 21.44 -15.30 -19.54
N THR A 269 21.32 -14.73 -20.75
CA THR A 269 22.47 -14.35 -21.55
C THR A 269 22.32 -12.89 -21.94
N TYR A 270 23.40 -12.12 -21.79
CA TYR A 270 23.42 -10.69 -22.07
C TYR A 270 24.25 -10.43 -23.32
N THR A 271 23.66 -9.74 -24.30
CA THR A 271 24.37 -9.27 -25.49
C THR A 271 24.57 -7.75 -25.37
N PRO A 272 25.82 -7.28 -25.21
CA PRO A 272 26.11 -5.87 -24.99
C PRO A 272 25.80 -5.03 -26.23
N GLY A 273 25.16 -3.88 -26.04
CA GLY A 273 24.93 -2.86 -27.07
C GLY A 273 25.94 -1.71 -26.98
N ALA A 274 25.85 -0.77 -27.91
CA ALA A 274 26.87 0.27 -28.14
C ALA A 274 27.03 1.32 -27.00
N ALA A 275 26.12 1.36 -26.01
CA ALA A 275 26.04 2.46 -25.02
C ALA A 275 25.99 1.98 -23.55
N GLY A 276 26.51 0.79 -23.22
CA GLY A 276 26.42 0.21 -21.87
C GLY A 276 25.03 -0.33 -21.49
N LEU A 277 24.04 -0.09 -22.35
CA LEU A 277 22.76 -0.78 -22.40
C LEU A 277 22.83 -1.88 -23.46
N GLY A 278 22.20 -3.02 -23.19
CA GLY A 278 22.25 -4.19 -24.05
C GLY A 278 20.94 -4.95 -24.08
N THR A 279 20.90 -5.99 -24.90
CA THR A 279 19.73 -6.87 -25.00
C THR A 279 19.88 -8.06 -24.06
N LEU A 280 18.90 -8.25 -23.18
CA LEU A 280 18.87 -9.37 -22.25
C LEU A 280 18.03 -10.50 -22.83
N HIS A 281 18.62 -11.69 -22.98
CA HIS A 281 17.89 -12.90 -23.34
C HIS A 281 17.61 -13.71 -22.06
N VAL A 282 16.34 -13.75 -21.67
CA VAL A 282 15.92 -14.49 -20.46
C VAL A 282 15.08 -15.68 -20.85
N SER A 283 15.53 -16.87 -20.48
CA SER A 283 14.84 -18.13 -20.75
C SER A 283 14.17 -18.70 -19.50
N GLY A 284 12.92 -19.14 -19.63
CA GLY A 284 12.14 -19.70 -18.52
C GLY A 284 10.72 -20.13 -18.93
N TYR A 285 9.95 -20.63 -17.96
CA TYR A 285 8.56 -21.05 -18.21
C TYR A 285 7.56 -19.93 -17.95
N VAL A 286 6.63 -19.72 -18.88
CA VAL A 286 5.52 -18.77 -18.71
C VAL A 286 4.52 -19.30 -17.67
N ARG A 287 4.18 -18.48 -16.68
CA ARG A 287 3.20 -18.79 -15.62
C ARG A 287 2.12 -17.71 -15.52
N GLY A 288 0.95 -18.09 -15.01
CA GLY A 288 -0.17 -17.19 -14.76
C GLY A 288 -1.10 -17.05 -15.96
N ARG A 289 -0.82 -16.08 -16.83
CA ARG A 289 -1.56 -15.78 -18.06
C ARG A 289 -0.66 -15.91 -19.30
N PRO A 290 -1.24 -16.02 -20.51
CA PRO A 290 -0.46 -15.97 -21.74
C PRO A 290 0.34 -14.66 -21.84
N LEU A 291 1.58 -14.76 -22.32
CA LEU A 291 2.48 -13.63 -22.48
C LEU A 291 2.33 -13.02 -23.89
N LYS A 292 2.18 -11.70 -23.95
CA LYS A 292 2.17 -10.92 -25.19
C LYS A 292 3.44 -10.08 -25.30
N VAL A 293 3.91 -9.87 -26.52
CA VAL A 293 5.16 -9.11 -26.79
C VAL A 293 4.93 -7.60 -26.71
N ASP A 294 3.71 -7.13 -27.03
CA ASP A 294 3.39 -5.69 -27.04
C ASP A 294 3.35 -5.05 -25.64
N ARG A 295 3.23 -5.89 -24.60
CA ARG A 295 3.18 -5.45 -23.21
C ARG A 295 4.57 -5.23 -22.63
N ILE A 296 4.67 -4.23 -21.76
CA ILE A 296 5.88 -3.92 -21.01
C ILE A 296 6.16 -5.04 -19.99
N VAL A 297 7.44 -5.32 -19.75
CA VAL A 297 7.90 -6.27 -18.75
C VAL A 297 8.61 -5.53 -17.63
N HIS A 298 8.19 -5.81 -16.40
CA HIS A 298 8.85 -5.35 -15.19
C HIS A 298 9.85 -6.41 -14.72
N ILE A 299 11.11 -6.02 -14.57
CA ILE A 299 12.13 -6.78 -13.86
C ILE A 299 12.10 -6.32 -12.40
N VAL A 300 11.77 -7.26 -11.51
CA VAL A 300 11.63 -6.95 -10.08
C VAL A 300 12.98 -6.46 -9.51
N GLY A 301 12.99 -5.22 -9.01
CA GLY A 301 14.19 -4.56 -8.46
C GLY A 301 15.03 -3.77 -9.47
N HIS A 302 14.72 -3.83 -10.77
CA HIS A 302 15.50 -3.14 -11.80
C HIS A 302 14.67 -2.19 -12.69
N GLY A 303 13.33 -2.32 -12.70
CA GLY A 303 12.45 -1.36 -13.38
C GLY A 303 11.64 -1.96 -14.53
N ASP A 304 11.10 -1.09 -15.37
CA ASP A 304 10.21 -1.43 -16.48
C ASP A 304 10.99 -1.37 -17.80
N PHE A 305 10.85 -2.39 -18.64
CA PHE A 305 11.55 -2.52 -19.91
C PHE A 305 10.62 -3.06 -21.00
N GLN A 306 10.95 -2.77 -22.27
CA GLN A 306 10.17 -3.24 -23.39
C GLN A 306 10.71 -4.55 -23.98
N LEU A 307 9.82 -5.39 -24.49
CA LEU A 307 10.16 -6.62 -25.21
C LEU A 307 10.35 -6.36 -26.70
N ARG A 308 11.31 -7.05 -27.32
CA ARG A 308 11.53 -7.07 -28.78
C ARG A 308 10.93 -8.29 -29.44
N GLN A 309 11.20 -9.46 -28.86
CA GLN A 309 10.93 -10.75 -29.47
C GLN A 309 10.77 -11.83 -28.41
N VAL A 310 9.91 -12.81 -28.70
CA VAL A 310 9.72 -14.00 -27.89
C VAL A 310 9.95 -15.24 -28.74
N ASP A 311 10.88 -16.08 -28.30
CA ASP A 311 11.22 -17.33 -28.94
C ASP A 311 10.80 -18.51 -28.08
N ALA A 312 10.50 -19.65 -28.69
CA ALA A 312 10.29 -20.94 -28.01
C ALA A 312 11.45 -21.89 -28.34
N PRO A 313 12.51 -21.92 -27.52
CA PRO A 313 13.47 -23.01 -27.54
C PRO A 313 12.84 -24.34 -27.09
N PRO A 314 13.48 -25.49 -27.39
CA PRO A 314 13.03 -26.79 -26.88
C PRO A 314 13.07 -26.84 -25.35
N ASP A 315 12.06 -27.49 -24.76
CA ASP A 315 11.91 -27.62 -23.30
C ASP A 315 13.07 -28.44 -22.69
N PRO A 316 13.80 -27.93 -21.68
CA PRO A 316 14.88 -28.66 -21.01
C PRO A 316 14.37 -29.77 -20.07
N LEU A 317 13.08 -29.77 -19.69
CA LEU A 317 12.46 -30.75 -18.78
C LEU A 317 11.19 -31.38 -19.37
N PRO A 318 11.27 -32.13 -20.49
CA PRO A 318 10.10 -32.82 -21.02
C PRO A 318 9.73 -34.01 -20.13
N LEU A 319 8.44 -34.24 -19.93
CA LEU A 319 7.94 -35.51 -19.38
C LEU A 319 8.10 -36.58 -20.46
N LEU A 320 9.14 -37.41 -20.36
CA LEU A 320 9.32 -38.59 -21.20
C LEU A 320 8.12 -39.54 -21.00
N SER A 321 7.16 -39.51 -21.92
CA SER A 321 6.28 -40.65 -22.12
C SER A 321 6.93 -41.56 -23.14
N THR A 322 7.10 -42.83 -22.82
CA THR A 322 7.41 -43.86 -23.80
C THR A 322 6.38 -43.81 -24.91
N SER A 323 6.73 -43.20 -26.05
CA SER A 323 5.95 -43.35 -27.26
C SER A 323 6.05 -44.82 -27.65
N ARG A 324 4.97 -45.58 -27.45
CA ARG A 324 4.80 -46.82 -28.19
C ARG A 324 4.90 -46.46 -29.68
N PRO A 325 5.68 -47.19 -30.49
CA PRO A 325 5.62 -47.01 -31.93
C PRO A 325 4.17 -47.24 -32.38
N PRO A 326 3.60 -46.38 -33.23
CA PRO A 326 2.26 -46.57 -33.74
C PRO A 326 2.21 -47.93 -34.47
N LYS A 327 1.33 -48.83 -34.01
CA LYS A 327 1.03 -50.06 -34.75
C LYS A 327 0.44 -49.68 -36.12
N PRO A 328 0.86 -50.31 -37.22
CA PRO A 328 0.26 -50.06 -38.52
C PRO A 328 -1.11 -50.77 -38.54
N GLY A 329 -2.19 -50.00 -38.69
CA GLY A 329 -3.55 -50.52 -38.64
C GLY A 329 -4.52 -49.65 -39.44
N LYS A 330 -4.55 -49.92 -40.76
CA LYS A 330 -5.57 -49.66 -41.79
C LYS A 330 -6.79 -48.78 -41.43
N GLY A 331 -6.99 -47.73 -42.21
CA GLY A 331 -8.26 -47.02 -42.41
C GLY A 331 -8.03 -45.56 -42.75
N GLU A 332 -8.31 -45.20 -44.00
CA GLU A 332 -8.09 -43.90 -44.64
C GLU A 332 -8.72 -42.72 -43.89
N ASP A 333 -7.97 -41.62 -43.78
CA ASP A 333 -8.45 -40.27 -44.11
C ASP A 333 -7.22 -39.39 -44.40
N VAL A 334 -7.25 -38.74 -45.57
CA VAL A 334 -6.15 -38.01 -46.19
C VAL A 334 -6.05 -36.61 -45.58
N GLU A 335 -4.99 -36.31 -44.84
CA GLU A 335 -4.57 -34.94 -44.57
C GLU A 335 -3.05 -34.77 -44.81
N MET A 336 -2.77 -33.78 -45.64
CA MET A 336 -1.52 -33.32 -46.25
C MET A 336 -0.23 -33.56 -45.43
N LEU A 337 0.64 -34.37 -46.01
CA LEU A 337 2.07 -34.48 -45.71
C LEU A 337 2.78 -33.23 -46.26
N ASP A 338 3.56 -32.54 -45.42
CA ASP A 338 4.64 -31.67 -45.88
C ASP A 338 5.96 -32.37 -45.52
N GLU A 339 6.68 -32.78 -46.55
CA GLU A 339 7.95 -33.50 -46.50
C GLU A 339 9.09 -32.57 -46.06
N VAL A 340 9.69 -32.82 -44.89
CA VAL A 340 11.12 -32.58 -44.68
C VAL A 340 11.68 -33.68 -43.77
N THR A 341 12.22 -34.74 -44.38
CA THR A 341 13.05 -35.72 -43.69
C THR A 341 14.52 -35.32 -43.75
N GLN A 342 15.14 -35.29 -42.56
CA GLN A 342 16.56 -35.52 -42.24
C GLN A 342 17.57 -34.39 -42.49
N ALA A 343 17.78 -33.60 -41.44
CA ALA A 343 19.11 -33.27 -40.93
C ALA A 343 19.07 -33.30 -39.39
N GLU A 344 19.78 -34.24 -38.78
CA GLU A 344 20.12 -34.19 -37.35
C GLU A 344 21.18 -33.09 -37.14
N ASP A 345 21.18 -32.50 -35.93
CA ASP A 345 22.13 -31.50 -35.40
C ASP A 345 21.92 -30.01 -35.75
N SER A 346 20.82 -29.44 -35.28
CA SER A 346 20.81 -28.25 -34.39
C SER A 346 19.36 -27.92 -34.06
N ALA A 347 19.01 -27.87 -32.77
CA ALA A 347 17.65 -27.57 -32.35
C ALA A 347 17.29 -26.12 -32.73
N ALA A 348 16.68 -25.94 -33.89
CA ALA A 348 16.29 -24.62 -34.40
C ALA A 348 15.32 -23.94 -33.42
N VAL A 349 15.73 -22.81 -32.87
CA VAL A 349 14.91 -21.97 -32.00
C VAL A 349 13.74 -21.42 -32.82
N ARG A 350 12.49 -21.77 -32.45
CA ARG A 350 11.30 -21.30 -33.16
C ARG A 350 10.91 -19.91 -32.66
N VAL A 351 10.98 -18.90 -33.53
CA VAL A 351 10.46 -17.56 -33.22
C VAL A 351 8.94 -17.64 -33.11
N LEU A 352 8.39 -17.27 -31.96
CA LEU A 352 6.94 -17.26 -31.76
C LEU A 352 6.34 -15.94 -32.23
N MET A 353 6.89 -14.83 -31.76
CA MET A 353 6.31 -13.50 -31.91
C MET A 353 7.39 -12.43 -31.92
N LYS A 354 7.21 -11.39 -32.74
CA LYS A 354 8.01 -10.16 -32.75
C LYS A 354 7.11 -8.99 -32.38
N ALA A 355 7.66 -7.97 -31.73
CA ALA A 355 6.92 -6.78 -31.35
C ALA A 355 6.55 -5.97 -32.59
N ASP A 356 5.27 -5.62 -32.75
CA ASP A 356 4.83 -4.69 -33.79
C ASP A 356 4.93 -3.25 -33.27
N PRO A 357 5.64 -2.34 -33.98
CA PRO A 357 5.92 -1.00 -33.47
C PRO A 357 4.69 -0.12 -33.31
N SER A 358 3.57 -0.39 -34.00
CA SER A 358 2.33 0.39 -33.90
C SER A 358 1.44 0.00 -32.71
N CYS A 359 1.52 -1.24 -32.25
CA CYS A 359 0.70 -1.77 -31.14
C CYS A 359 1.44 -1.75 -29.79
N ARG A 360 2.75 -1.49 -29.82
CA ARG A 360 3.64 -1.45 -28.66
C ARG A 360 3.24 -0.33 -27.70
N GLU A 361 3.13 -0.67 -26.42
CA GLU A 361 2.92 0.35 -25.38
C GLU A 361 4.18 1.22 -25.18
N SER A 362 4.00 2.54 -25.07
CA SER A 362 5.10 3.46 -24.80
C SER A 362 5.63 3.29 -23.37
N LEU A 363 6.96 3.44 -23.20
CA LEU A 363 7.64 3.43 -21.90
C LEU A 363 7.47 4.75 -21.13
N GLN A 364 6.73 5.72 -21.67
CA GLN A 364 6.49 7.01 -21.04
C GLN A 364 5.70 6.84 -19.73
N ALA A 365 6.40 7.01 -18.60
CA ALA A 365 5.82 6.88 -17.27
C ALA A 365 5.10 8.16 -16.81
N GLU A 366 5.56 9.32 -17.28
CA GLU A 366 5.04 10.64 -16.92
C GLU A 366 4.28 11.26 -18.09
N ALA A 367 3.28 12.08 -17.78
CA ALA A 367 2.59 12.89 -18.77
C ALA A 367 3.48 14.09 -19.15
N GLU A 368 3.54 14.41 -20.43
CA GLU A 368 4.17 15.64 -20.92
C GLU A 368 3.38 16.84 -20.37
N VAL A 369 4.05 17.67 -19.57
CA VAL A 369 3.46 18.89 -19.02
C VAL A 369 3.70 20.00 -20.05
N ASP A 370 2.63 20.56 -20.59
CA ASP A 370 2.73 21.79 -21.34
C ASP A 370 2.81 22.97 -20.36
N PRO A 371 3.95 23.66 -20.23
CA PRO A 371 4.11 24.77 -19.30
C PRO A 371 3.19 25.96 -19.63
N MET A 372 2.70 26.09 -20.87
CA MET A 372 1.79 27.18 -21.26
C MET A 372 0.31 26.92 -20.93
N ASP A 373 -0.09 25.67 -20.67
CA ASP A 373 -1.50 25.28 -20.49
C ASP A 373 -2.06 25.67 -19.09
N GLY A 374 -1.18 26.05 -18.15
CA GLY A 374 -1.54 26.44 -16.78
C GLY A 374 -1.44 27.93 -16.45
N GLU A 375 -0.92 28.76 -17.35
CA GLU A 375 -0.63 30.19 -17.07
C GLU A 375 -1.55 31.17 -17.81
N GLN A 376 -2.53 30.69 -18.57
CA GLN A 376 -3.33 31.55 -19.44
C GLN A 376 -4.75 31.81 -18.95
N THR A 377 -4.86 32.39 -17.76
CA THR A 377 -5.92 33.37 -17.48
C THR A 377 -5.28 34.73 -17.56
N TRP A 378 -5.33 35.35 -18.74
CA TRP A 378 -5.13 36.80 -18.84
C TRP A 378 -6.06 37.46 -17.83
N PRO A 379 -5.58 38.34 -16.93
CA PRO A 379 -6.47 39.15 -16.11
C PRO A 379 -7.46 39.85 -17.03
N THR A 380 -8.75 39.62 -16.81
CA THR A 380 -9.80 40.33 -17.56
C THR A 380 -9.62 41.83 -17.32
N ASP A 381 -9.86 42.66 -18.35
CA ASP A 381 -9.72 44.13 -18.24
C ASP A 381 -10.47 44.72 -17.04
N SER A 382 -11.52 44.04 -16.54
CA SER A 382 -12.26 44.40 -15.33
C SER A 382 -11.46 44.26 -14.03
N GLU A 383 -10.59 43.25 -13.90
CA GLU A 383 -9.76 43.06 -12.69
C GLU A 383 -8.56 44.03 -12.68
N LEU A 384 -8.05 44.37 -13.86
CA LEU A 384 -7.07 45.45 -14.04
C LEU A 384 -7.69 46.82 -13.69
N LEU A 385 -8.93 47.08 -14.11
CA LEU A 385 -9.66 48.29 -13.74
C LEU A 385 -9.92 48.36 -12.23
N GLU A 386 -10.36 47.28 -11.58
CA GLU A 386 -10.55 47.24 -10.13
C GLU A 386 -9.23 47.42 -9.35
N ALA A 387 -8.12 46.86 -9.83
CA ALA A 387 -6.80 47.06 -9.22
C ALA A 387 -6.27 48.49 -9.44
N GLU A 388 -6.55 49.10 -10.60
CA GLU A 388 -6.26 50.50 -10.88
C GLU A 388 -7.13 51.46 -10.06
N GLU A 389 -8.42 51.15 -9.86
CA GLU A 389 -9.33 51.89 -9.00
C GLU A 389 -8.93 51.78 -7.52
N ALA A 390 -8.53 50.59 -7.06
CA ALA A 390 -7.98 50.39 -5.71
C ALA A 390 -6.64 51.13 -5.49
N ARG A 391 -5.83 51.29 -6.54
CA ARG A 391 -4.61 52.12 -6.50
C ARG A 391 -4.94 53.62 -6.53
N LYS A 392 -5.94 54.06 -7.30
CA LYS A 392 -6.41 55.45 -7.34
C LYS A 392 -7.07 55.91 -6.03
N ASN A 393 -7.68 54.99 -5.28
CA ASN A 393 -8.26 55.27 -3.96
C ASN A 393 -7.23 55.36 -2.81
N ARG A 394 -5.93 55.11 -3.04
CA ARG A 394 -4.88 55.41 -2.05
C ARG A 394 -4.46 56.88 -2.16
N ARG A 395 -5.28 57.78 -1.64
CA ARG A 395 -4.87 59.17 -1.34
C ARG A 395 -3.79 59.13 -0.26
N VAL A 396 -2.59 59.63 -0.56
CA VAL A 396 -1.54 59.84 0.45
C VAL A 396 -1.88 61.13 1.19
N MET A 397 -2.36 61.00 2.43
CA MET A 397 -2.70 62.14 3.30
C MET A 397 -1.42 62.82 3.79
N LYS A 398 -1.28 64.13 3.55
CA LYS A 398 -0.18 64.93 4.11
C LYS A 398 -0.52 65.27 5.56
N VAL A 399 0.01 64.49 6.50
CA VAL A 399 -0.16 64.72 7.94
C VAL A 399 1.04 65.54 8.47
N PRO A 400 0.84 66.52 9.36
CA PRO A 400 1.96 67.28 9.94
C PRO A 400 3.04 66.38 10.57
N LYS A 401 4.31 66.77 10.46
CA LYS A 401 5.44 66.00 11.03
C LYS A 401 5.23 65.83 12.55
N GLY A 402 5.20 64.58 13.02
CA GLY A 402 5.05 64.24 14.45
C GLY A 402 3.64 63.88 14.91
N THR A 403 2.63 63.87 14.03
CA THR A 403 1.29 63.37 14.40
C THR A 403 1.26 61.84 14.49
N SER A 404 0.69 61.30 15.55
CA SER A 404 0.41 59.86 15.65
C SER A 404 -0.68 59.42 14.65
N GLU A 405 -0.65 58.14 14.25
CA GLU A 405 -1.69 57.57 13.36
C GLU A 405 -3.12 57.79 13.90
N TYR A 406 -3.29 57.76 15.23
CA TYR A 406 -4.58 58.05 15.84
C TYR A 406 -5.01 59.50 15.60
N GLN A 407 -4.13 60.48 15.81
CA GLN A 407 -4.42 61.89 15.54
C GLN A 407 -4.72 62.15 14.07
N ALA A 408 -4.03 61.45 13.16
CA ALA A 408 -4.26 61.56 11.72
C ALA A 408 -5.70 61.17 11.32
N THR A 409 -6.31 60.18 11.98
CA THR A 409 -7.70 59.75 11.68
C THR A 409 -8.80 60.72 12.11
N TRP A 410 -8.49 61.69 12.98
CA TRP A 410 -9.44 62.73 13.43
C TRP A 410 -9.33 64.03 12.63
N ILE A 411 -8.34 64.15 11.75
CA ILE A 411 -8.27 65.23 10.78
C ILE A 411 -9.33 64.90 9.72
N LEU A 412 -10.56 65.34 9.97
CA LEU A 412 -11.71 65.16 9.08
C LEU A 412 -11.41 65.79 7.72
N ASP A 413 -11.71 65.04 6.65
CA ASP A 413 -11.83 65.58 5.30
C ASP A 413 -13.15 66.39 5.28
N ASP A 414 -13.10 67.70 5.57
CA ASP A 414 -14.21 68.64 5.34
C ASP A 414 -14.36 68.83 3.81
N GLY A 415 -14.76 67.76 3.12
CA GLY A 415 -14.69 67.63 1.68
C GLY A 415 -15.89 66.92 1.05
N GLU A 416 -17.07 67.00 1.65
CA GLU A 416 -18.35 66.71 0.97
C GLU A 416 -19.43 67.70 1.43
N GLU A 417 -19.32 68.97 1.02
CA GLU A 417 -20.44 69.87 0.73
C GLU A 417 -19.93 71.17 0.07
N SER A 418 -19.86 71.20 -1.26
CA SER A 418 -20.34 72.31 -2.11
C SER A 418 -19.84 72.13 -3.56
N GLU A 419 -20.80 71.86 -4.43
CA GLU A 419 -20.70 72.20 -5.85
C GLU A 419 -20.63 73.73 -6.00
N ASP A 420 -19.85 74.17 -6.99
CA ASP A 420 -19.86 75.48 -7.67
C ASP A 420 -19.42 76.75 -6.92
N ALA A 421 -18.18 77.20 -7.18
CA ALA A 421 -17.86 78.61 -7.41
C ALA A 421 -16.49 78.79 -8.11
N GLU A 422 -16.57 79.05 -9.42
CA GLU A 422 -15.74 79.92 -10.27
C GLU A 422 -14.21 79.75 -10.42
N GLU A 423 -13.81 79.76 -11.69
CA GLU A 423 -12.47 80.05 -12.19
C GLU A 423 -11.91 81.37 -11.64
N SER A 424 -10.63 81.39 -11.25
CA SER A 424 -9.79 82.57 -11.51
C SER A 424 -8.31 82.21 -11.59
N SER A 425 -7.66 82.95 -12.47
CA SER A 425 -6.42 82.74 -13.20
C SER A 425 -5.13 83.20 -12.51
N GLY A 426 -4.00 82.58 -12.90
CA GLY A 426 -2.65 83.17 -12.96
C GLY A 426 -1.98 83.42 -11.60
N SER A 427 -0.67 83.32 -11.40
CA SER A 427 0.52 83.21 -12.26
C SER A 427 1.71 82.94 -11.32
N GLU A 428 2.76 82.26 -11.80
CA GLU A 428 4.20 82.67 -11.74
C GLU A 428 4.73 83.27 -10.41
N ASP A 429 5.91 82.97 -9.88
CA ASP A 429 7.11 82.21 -10.22
C ASP A 429 7.93 82.18 -8.91
N ASP A 430 9.15 81.63 -8.96
CA ASP A 430 10.29 81.97 -8.10
C ASP A 430 10.29 81.48 -6.64
N GLU A 431 11.41 81.09 -6.05
CA GLU A 431 12.73 80.68 -6.51
C GLU A 431 13.42 80.15 -5.23
N MET A 432 14.58 79.53 -5.42
CA MET A 432 15.43 78.94 -4.39
C MET A 432 15.85 79.94 -3.30
N MET A 433 16.00 79.48 -2.05
CA MET A 433 17.07 79.94 -1.16
C MET A 433 17.44 78.85 -0.14
N GLU A 434 18.72 78.50 -0.18
CA GLU A 434 19.48 77.87 0.90
C GLU A 434 19.64 78.87 2.05
N ASP A 435 19.67 78.40 3.31
CA ASP A 435 20.74 78.82 4.20
C ASP A 435 20.93 77.87 5.38
N GLU A 436 22.17 77.87 5.82
CA GLU A 436 22.91 76.87 6.57
C GLU A 436 22.70 76.91 8.11
N ASN A 437 22.93 75.74 8.70
CA ASN A 437 23.62 75.45 9.97
C ASN A 437 23.30 76.24 11.26
N ASP A 438 22.95 75.48 12.30
CA ASP A 438 23.58 75.63 13.63
C ASP A 438 23.50 74.30 14.38
N GLU A 439 24.66 73.65 14.51
CA GLU A 439 24.96 72.61 15.49
C GLU A 439 24.94 73.22 16.90
N MET A 440 24.37 72.51 17.88
CA MET A 440 24.90 72.49 19.25
C MET A 440 24.41 71.25 20.01
N GLU A 441 25.39 70.58 20.61
CA GLU A 441 25.30 69.51 21.60
C GLU A 441 24.77 70.03 22.95
N ASP A 442 24.14 69.14 23.72
CA ASP A 442 24.34 68.89 25.17
C ASP A 442 23.27 67.88 25.62
N LYS A 443 23.55 66.67 26.12
CA LYS A 443 24.35 66.21 27.28
C LYS A 443 23.69 66.52 28.63
N ASP A 444 22.94 65.54 29.15
CA ASP A 444 22.90 65.12 30.56
C ASP A 444 21.95 63.90 30.70
N GLY A 445 22.17 62.88 31.51
CA GLY A 445 23.07 62.77 32.67
C GLY A 445 22.28 62.74 33.99
N SER A 446 21.83 61.56 34.43
CA SER A 446 21.61 61.16 35.85
C SER A 446 20.89 59.80 35.85
N GLU A 447 21.50 58.66 36.20
CA GLU A 447 21.98 58.22 37.52
C GLU A 447 21.00 58.44 38.69
N SER A 448 20.43 57.33 39.18
CA SER A 448 20.22 57.13 40.62
C SER A 448 20.33 55.63 40.96
N GLN A 449 21.43 55.30 41.63
CA GLN A 449 21.68 54.05 42.34
C GLN A 449 20.74 53.86 43.53
N GLY A 450 20.58 52.60 43.97
CA GLY A 450 20.41 52.28 45.39
C GLY A 450 19.34 51.24 45.73
N HIS A 451 19.67 49.95 45.62
CA HIS A 451 19.78 49.10 46.81
C HIS A 451 20.38 47.74 46.49
N ALA A 452 21.52 47.48 47.12
CA ALA A 452 22.19 46.19 47.22
C ALA A 452 21.63 45.40 48.40
N SER A 453 21.55 44.07 48.23
CA SER A 453 21.89 43.11 49.28
C SER A 453 22.47 41.89 48.59
N GLY A 454 23.78 41.72 48.72
CA GLY A 454 24.50 40.53 48.27
C GLY A 454 24.34 39.36 49.23
N SER A 455 24.51 38.17 48.67
CA SER A 455 25.05 37.01 49.36
C SER A 455 25.69 36.13 48.28
N GLU A 456 27.00 36.30 48.12
CA GLU A 456 27.87 35.29 47.54
C GLU A 456 28.16 34.28 48.66
N GLU A 457 27.89 33.00 48.40
CA GLU A 457 28.63 31.89 48.99
C GLU A 457 28.92 30.91 47.86
N GLU A 458 30.22 30.72 47.61
CA GLU A 458 30.81 29.77 46.70
C GLU A 458 30.71 28.34 47.24
N GLU A 459 30.66 27.39 46.31
CA GLU A 459 31.27 26.05 46.33
C GLU A 459 31.06 25.12 47.54
N ASP A 460 30.32 24.05 47.30
CA ASP A 460 30.73 22.69 47.68
C ASP A 460 29.98 21.68 46.78
N GLU A 461 30.63 21.28 45.68
CA GLU A 461 30.24 20.09 44.91
C GLU A 461 30.74 18.85 45.68
N GLU A 462 29.83 18.09 46.29
CA GLU A 462 30.16 16.77 46.82
C GLU A 462 30.31 15.77 45.65
N GLU A 463 31.56 15.57 45.21
CA GLU A 463 31.98 14.43 44.39
C GLU A 463 31.70 13.10 45.13
N ILE A 464 30.66 12.37 44.72
CA ILE A 464 30.50 10.96 45.10
C ILE A 464 31.28 10.10 44.09
N SER A 465 32.41 9.56 44.55
CA SER A 465 33.35 8.75 43.79
C SER A 465 32.69 7.53 43.12
N SER A 466 32.74 7.48 41.78
CA SER A 466 32.51 6.27 41.00
C SER A 466 33.83 5.49 40.83
N SER A 467 34.08 4.52 41.72
CA SER A 467 35.21 3.59 41.56
C SER A 467 34.71 2.17 41.28
N MET A 468 35.13 1.65 40.13
CA MET A 468 35.02 0.28 39.62
C MET A 468 33.75 -0.07 38.83
N HIS A 469 33.67 0.45 37.60
CA HIS A 469 33.10 -0.31 36.47
C HIS A 469 34.19 -0.66 35.46
N THR A 470 34.05 -1.86 34.92
CA THR A 470 35.10 -2.63 34.24
C THR A 470 35.42 -2.06 32.85
N SER A 471 36.63 -2.34 32.37
CA SER A 471 37.24 -1.87 31.13
C SER A 471 36.52 -2.20 29.81
N ALA A 472 35.25 -2.61 29.85
CA ALA A 472 34.38 -2.85 28.70
C ALA A 472 33.55 -1.60 28.28
N GLU A 473 33.49 -0.57 29.12
CA GLU A 473 32.62 0.60 28.95
C GLU A 473 33.26 1.71 28.08
N ARG A 474 34.60 1.79 28.01
CA ARG A 474 35.32 2.82 27.25
C ARG A 474 35.19 2.74 25.73
N HIS A 475 34.58 1.67 25.21
CA HIS A 475 34.39 1.47 23.76
C HIS A 475 32.94 1.75 23.31
N TYR A 476 32.04 2.14 24.23
CA TYR A 476 30.63 2.39 23.95
C TYR A 476 30.40 3.79 23.35
N ASP A 477 31.12 4.79 23.87
CA ASP A 477 30.99 6.21 23.46
C ASP A 477 31.50 6.49 22.03
N GLU A 478 32.43 5.69 21.50
CA GLU A 478 33.00 5.90 20.15
C GLU A 478 32.02 5.52 19.00
N HIS A 479 30.92 4.82 19.31
CA HIS A 479 29.95 4.33 18.31
C HIS A 479 28.54 4.92 18.46
N VAL A 480 28.30 5.81 19.43
CA VAL A 480 27.00 6.45 19.65
C VAL A 480 27.02 7.87 19.07
N ASN A 481 26.27 8.10 17.99
CA ASN A 481 26.05 9.45 17.48
C ASN A 481 25.01 10.16 18.37
N GLU A 482 25.46 10.94 19.34
CA GLU A 482 24.60 11.71 20.26
C GLU A 482 23.52 12.52 19.54
N GLU A 483 23.81 13.06 18.36
CA GLU A 483 22.86 13.82 17.53
C GLU A 483 21.65 12.96 17.10
N GLN A 484 21.88 11.71 16.71
CA GLN A 484 20.82 10.80 16.26
C GLN A 484 19.93 10.40 17.43
N GLU A 485 20.52 10.11 18.58
CA GLU A 485 19.76 9.78 19.79
C GLU A 485 18.92 10.97 20.27
N GLN A 486 19.47 12.19 20.21
CA GLN A 486 18.72 13.40 20.52
C GLN A 486 17.52 13.59 19.56
N GLU A 487 17.70 13.35 18.25
CA GLU A 487 16.60 13.40 17.29
C GLU A 487 15.53 12.33 17.56
N GLU A 488 15.94 11.12 17.94
CA GLU A 488 15.03 10.05 18.33
C GLU A 488 14.25 10.39 19.59
N LEU A 489 14.93 10.88 20.64
CA LEU A 489 14.31 11.37 21.87
C LEU A 489 13.31 12.50 21.60
N GLN A 490 13.68 13.48 20.77
CA GLN A 490 12.77 14.55 20.34
C GLN A 490 11.56 13.99 19.60
N ARG A 491 11.75 12.96 18.77
CA ARG A 491 10.68 12.31 18.02
C ARG A 491 9.74 11.54 18.93
N TYR A 492 10.25 10.87 19.97
CA TYR A 492 9.44 10.25 21.02
C TYR A 492 8.63 11.30 21.79
N ARG A 493 9.26 12.42 22.20
CA ARG A 493 8.57 13.55 22.85
C ARG A 493 7.47 14.12 21.96
N GLN A 494 7.75 14.33 20.66
CA GLN A 494 6.76 14.81 19.69
C GLN A 494 5.60 13.84 19.48
N ALA A 495 5.86 12.52 19.46
CA ALA A 495 4.82 11.51 19.31
C ALA A 495 3.92 11.45 20.55
N ARG A 496 4.50 11.44 21.76
CA ARG A 496 3.75 11.51 23.03
C ARG A 496 2.92 12.79 23.12
N ALA A 497 3.49 13.93 22.70
CA ALA A 497 2.77 15.20 22.65
C ALA A 497 1.60 15.20 21.65
N ASP A 498 1.74 14.60 20.45
CA ASP A 498 0.64 14.50 19.48
C ASP A 498 -0.47 13.54 19.93
N ASP A 499 -0.12 12.47 20.66
CA ASP A 499 -1.10 11.56 21.25
C ASP A 499 -1.91 12.23 22.37
N ALA A 500 -1.26 13.03 23.24
CA ALA A 500 -1.93 13.80 24.29
C ALA A 500 -2.71 15.01 23.73
N PHE A 501 -2.11 15.74 22.78
CA PHE A 501 -2.61 17.00 22.23
C PHE A 501 -2.62 16.97 20.69
N PRO A 502 -3.66 16.37 20.07
CA PRO A 502 -3.66 16.06 18.65
C PRO A 502 -3.77 17.30 17.76
N ASP A 503 -2.71 17.55 16.97
CA ASP A 503 -2.54 18.69 16.07
C ASP A 503 -2.53 20.08 16.72
N GLU A 504 -2.36 20.19 18.04
CA GLU A 504 -2.19 21.49 18.71
C GLU A 504 -0.85 22.12 18.27
N VAL A 505 -0.87 23.40 17.93
CA VAL A 505 0.31 24.18 17.52
C VAL A 505 0.19 25.57 18.10
N ASP A 506 1.25 26.02 18.75
CA ASP A 506 1.30 27.38 19.28
C ASP A 506 1.46 28.42 18.18
N THR A 507 0.78 29.55 18.35
CA THR A 507 0.96 30.70 17.48
C THR A 507 2.31 31.35 17.78
N PRO A 508 3.13 31.62 16.76
CA PRO A 508 4.38 32.32 16.97
C PRO A 508 4.12 33.78 17.35
N LEU A 509 5.00 34.36 18.15
CA LEU A 509 4.99 35.78 18.49
C LEU A 509 5.56 36.63 17.35
N ASP A 510 6.62 36.15 16.70
CA ASP A 510 7.42 36.94 15.75
C ASP A 510 6.75 37.12 14.39
N THR A 511 5.89 36.16 13.98
CA THR A 511 5.24 36.18 12.67
C THR A 511 3.73 36.29 12.80
N PRO A 512 3.06 37.19 12.05
CA PRO A 512 1.61 37.32 12.12
C PRO A 512 0.95 36.02 11.70
N ALA A 513 -0.09 35.62 12.44
CA ALA A 513 -0.73 34.32 12.27
C ALA A 513 -1.39 34.18 10.89
N ARG A 514 -1.89 35.28 10.30
CA ARG A 514 -2.41 35.27 8.93
C ARG A 514 -1.36 34.82 7.91
N SER A 515 -0.12 35.31 8.02
CA SER A 515 0.94 34.99 7.07
C SER A 515 1.42 33.54 7.23
N ARG A 516 1.59 33.08 8.48
CA ARG A 516 1.96 31.68 8.77
C ARG A 516 0.88 30.69 8.32
N PHE A 517 -0.39 31.05 8.48
CA PHE A 517 -1.52 30.19 8.17
C PHE A 517 -2.30 30.62 6.91
N GLN A 518 -1.67 31.35 5.98
CA GLN A 518 -2.33 31.93 4.80
C GLN A 518 -3.05 30.87 3.94
N ARG A 519 -2.47 29.68 3.80
CA ARG A 519 -3.03 28.56 3.01
C ARG A 519 -4.09 27.75 3.75
N TYR A 520 -4.42 28.12 4.99
CA TYR A 520 -5.40 27.41 5.79
C TYR A 520 -6.77 28.09 5.73
N ARG A 521 -7.82 27.28 5.78
CA ARG A 521 -9.20 27.75 5.90
C ARG A 521 -9.92 27.08 7.06
N GLY A 522 -10.88 27.79 7.65
CA GLY A 522 -11.81 27.23 8.62
C GLY A 522 -12.89 26.41 7.92
N LEU A 523 -13.22 25.24 8.47
CA LEU A 523 -14.36 24.45 8.02
C LEU A 523 -15.37 24.32 9.16
N LYS A 524 -16.65 24.61 8.88
CA LYS A 524 -17.76 24.43 9.84
C LYS A 524 -17.88 22.97 10.30
N SER A 525 -17.78 22.03 9.36
CA SER A 525 -17.84 20.60 9.65
C SER A 525 -16.94 19.84 8.68
N PHE A 526 -16.01 19.07 9.24
CA PHE A 526 -15.08 18.26 8.45
C PHE A 526 -15.78 17.25 7.54
N ARG A 527 -16.99 16.78 7.91
CA ARG A 527 -17.74 15.80 7.10
C ARG A 527 -18.57 16.46 6.00
N SER A 528 -19.35 17.49 6.32
CA SER A 528 -20.36 18.04 5.39
C SER A 528 -19.90 19.21 4.53
N SER A 529 -18.90 20.00 4.96
CA SER A 529 -18.43 21.15 4.15
C SER A 529 -17.72 20.68 2.88
N PRO A 530 -18.07 21.15 1.68
CA PRO A 530 -17.41 20.70 0.46
C PRO A 530 -15.93 21.14 0.44
N TRP A 531 -15.10 20.37 -0.24
CA TRP A 531 -13.73 20.74 -0.59
C TRP A 531 -13.49 20.26 -2.02
N ASP A 532 -13.06 21.16 -2.90
CA ASP A 532 -12.85 20.84 -4.30
C ASP A 532 -11.52 20.07 -4.51
N PRO A 533 -11.54 18.85 -5.09
CA PRO A 533 -10.33 18.09 -5.41
C PRO A 533 -9.45 18.70 -6.51
N LEU A 534 -9.90 19.69 -7.27
CA LEU A 534 -9.09 20.35 -8.29
C LEU A 534 -8.52 21.70 -7.85
N GLU A 535 -8.76 22.08 -6.59
CA GLU A 535 -8.29 23.35 -6.05
C GLU A 535 -6.83 23.27 -5.57
N ASN A 536 -6.03 24.29 -5.90
CA ASN A 536 -4.64 24.49 -5.45
C ASN A 536 -3.72 23.29 -5.71
N LEU A 537 -3.76 22.76 -6.94
CA LEU A 537 -2.95 21.60 -7.33
C LEU A 537 -1.46 21.97 -7.49
N PRO A 538 -0.53 21.14 -7.00
CA PRO A 538 0.89 21.29 -7.29
C PRO A 538 1.21 21.02 -8.77
N PRO A 539 2.32 21.54 -9.31
CA PRO A 539 2.76 21.22 -10.67
C PRO A 539 2.97 19.70 -10.88
N ASP A 540 3.35 18.97 -9.83
CA ASP A 540 3.49 17.51 -9.86
C ASP A 540 2.19 16.78 -10.25
N TYR A 541 1.01 17.38 -10.02
CA TYR A 541 -0.27 16.80 -10.43
C TYR A 541 -0.52 16.87 -11.94
N ALA A 542 0.19 17.73 -12.67
CA ALA A 542 0.11 17.76 -14.14
C ALA A 542 0.86 16.59 -14.78
N ARG A 543 1.88 16.04 -14.09
CA ARG A 543 2.74 14.93 -14.57
C ARG A 543 2.08 13.55 -14.45
N ILE A 544 1.00 13.44 -13.67
CA ILE A 544 0.36 12.16 -13.35
C ILE A 544 -0.85 11.88 -14.23
N PHE A 545 -1.16 10.59 -14.38
CA PHE A 545 -2.36 10.15 -15.07
C PHE A 545 -3.53 9.96 -14.10
N GLN A 546 -4.70 10.47 -14.50
CA GLN A 546 -5.97 10.27 -13.82
C GLN A 546 -6.89 9.36 -14.64
N PHE A 547 -7.57 8.44 -13.97
CA PHE A 547 -8.65 7.67 -14.58
C PHE A 547 -9.99 8.36 -14.37
N GLN A 548 -10.82 8.43 -15.40
CA GLN A 548 -12.22 8.88 -15.25
C GLN A 548 -12.99 8.00 -14.25
N SER A 549 -12.78 6.68 -14.29
CA SER A 549 -13.28 5.74 -13.28
C SER A 549 -12.32 4.58 -13.13
N PHE A 550 -11.67 4.51 -11.97
CA PHE A 550 -10.69 3.47 -11.67
C PHE A 550 -11.30 2.06 -11.67
N GLU A 551 -12.46 1.88 -11.02
CA GLU A 551 -13.06 0.55 -10.87
C GLU A 551 -13.54 -0.04 -12.20
N ARG A 552 -14.15 0.78 -13.07
CA ARG A 552 -14.61 0.35 -14.39
C ARG A 552 -13.43 -0.03 -15.27
N THR A 553 -12.38 0.80 -15.28
CA THR A 553 -11.15 0.53 -16.04
C THR A 553 -10.49 -0.76 -15.56
N ARG A 554 -10.37 -0.94 -14.23
CA ARG A 554 -9.85 -2.17 -13.63
C ARG A 554 -10.64 -3.40 -14.07
N GLN A 555 -11.97 -3.36 -14.00
CA GLN A 555 -12.81 -4.50 -14.40
C GLN A 555 -12.65 -4.82 -15.89
N ARG A 556 -12.61 -3.80 -16.76
CA ARG A 556 -12.40 -3.96 -18.20
C ARG A 556 -11.05 -4.60 -18.50
N VAL A 557 -9.96 -4.03 -18.00
CA VAL A 557 -8.58 -4.52 -18.23
C VAL A 557 -8.43 -5.96 -17.75
N LEU A 558 -9.00 -6.30 -16.58
CA LEU A 558 -8.95 -7.67 -16.07
C LEU A 558 -9.83 -8.65 -16.84
N ALA A 559 -10.94 -8.20 -17.43
CA ALA A 559 -11.80 -9.02 -18.28
C ALA A 559 -11.13 -9.29 -19.64
N GLU A 560 -10.52 -8.27 -20.25
CA GLU A 560 -9.73 -8.39 -21.47
C GLU A 560 -8.57 -9.37 -21.25
N ALA A 561 -7.75 -9.15 -20.21
CA ALA A 561 -6.68 -10.08 -19.85
C ALA A 561 -7.16 -11.50 -19.49
N ALA A 562 -8.45 -11.67 -19.18
CA ALA A 562 -9.03 -12.98 -18.92
C ALA A 562 -9.50 -13.73 -20.18
N GLN A 563 -9.92 -12.99 -21.21
CA GLN A 563 -10.42 -13.49 -22.50
C GLN A 563 -9.29 -13.67 -23.52
N GLU A 564 -8.16 -13.02 -23.32
CA GLU A 564 -6.98 -13.19 -24.15
C GLU A 564 -6.45 -14.63 -24.13
N GLU A 565 -6.57 -15.30 -25.26
CA GLU A 565 -5.95 -16.60 -25.57
C GLU A 565 -4.78 -16.48 -26.56
N ASP A 566 -4.52 -15.25 -27.05
CA ASP A 566 -3.46 -14.96 -28.00
C ASP A 566 -2.15 -14.60 -27.27
N GLY A 567 -1.06 -15.29 -27.59
CA GLY A 567 0.24 -15.14 -26.92
C GLY A 567 0.98 -16.46 -26.68
N ALA A 568 2.15 -16.36 -26.06
CA ALA A 568 2.86 -17.52 -25.54
C ALA A 568 2.09 -18.13 -24.36
N MET A 569 1.61 -19.35 -24.53
CA MET A 569 0.73 -20.02 -23.56
C MET A 569 1.47 -20.42 -22.28
N VAL A 570 0.71 -20.53 -21.19
CA VAL A 570 1.23 -20.98 -19.89
C VAL A 570 1.81 -22.38 -20.01
N GLY A 571 3.05 -22.57 -19.53
CA GLY A 571 3.76 -23.85 -19.58
C GLY A 571 4.79 -23.97 -20.69
N TRP A 572 4.79 -23.06 -21.66
CA TRP A 572 5.82 -23.02 -22.69
C TRP A 572 7.14 -22.52 -22.11
N TYR A 573 8.22 -23.11 -22.57
CA TYR A 573 9.58 -22.65 -22.30
C TYR A 573 9.93 -21.61 -23.37
N VAL A 574 10.15 -20.37 -22.94
CA VAL A 574 10.34 -19.23 -23.84
C VAL A 574 11.64 -18.51 -23.52
N THR A 575 12.25 -17.91 -24.53
CA THR A 575 13.35 -16.95 -24.41
C THR A 575 12.84 -15.56 -24.79
N LEU A 576 12.91 -14.64 -23.84
CA LEU A 576 12.48 -13.25 -23.99
C LEU A 576 13.69 -12.39 -24.34
N HIS A 577 13.56 -11.57 -25.38
CA HIS A 577 14.54 -10.57 -25.78
C HIS A 577 14.07 -9.20 -25.27
N ILE A 578 14.72 -8.70 -24.22
CA ILE A 578 14.40 -7.41 -23.58
C ILE A 578 15.40 -6.36 -24.07
N GLU A 579 14.92 -5.19 -24.45
CA GLU A 579 15.75 -4.07 -24.94
C GLU A 579 16.18 -3.15 -23.79
N GLU A 580 17.29 -2.44 -24.01
CA GLU A 580 17.78 -1.34 -23.15
C GLU A 580 18.01 -1.71 -21.68
N VAL A 581 18.54 -2.92 -21.43
CA VAL A 581 18.82 -3.38 -20.06
C VAL A 581 20.26 -3.05 -19.64
N PRO A 582 20.49 -2.49 -18.44
CA PRO A 582 21.84 -2.24 -17.93
C PRO A 582 22.57 -3.52 -17.52
N ALA A 583 23.89 -3.52 -17.65
CA ALA A 583 24.74 -4.67 -17.30
C ALA A 583 24.65 -5.09 -15.82
N SER A 584 24.27 -4.18 -14.91
CA SER A 584 24.07 -4.45 -13.48
C SER A 584 23.02 -5.53 -13.19
N VAL A 585 22.08 -5.75 -14.10
CA VAL A 585 21.09 -6.85 -14.00
C VAL A 585 21.76 -8.22 -14.19
N MET A 586 22.76 -8.30 -15.07
CA MET A 586 23.51 -9.54 -15.29
C MET A 586 24.44 -9.81 -14.12
N GLU A 587 25.10 -8.78 -13.59
CA GLU A 587 25.95 -8.88 -12.40
C GLU A 587 25.15 -9.34 -11.18
N SER A 588 23.94 -8.80 -10.97
CA SER A 588 23.07 -9.22 -9.88
C SER A 588 22.64 -10.69 -10.01
N PHE A 589 22.38 -11.15 -11.24
CA PHE A 589 22.07 -12.56 -11.52
C PHE A 589 23.27 -13.48 -11.32
N GLN A 590 24.48 -13.06 -11.73
CA GLN A 590 25.73 -13.79 -11.48
C GLN A 590 26.06 -13.87 -9.98
N GLY A 591 25.68 -12.84 -9.22
CA GLY A 591 25.72 -12.84 -7.75
C GLY A 591 24.75 -13.83 -7.08
N GLY A 592 24.02 -14.66 -7.85
CA GLY A 592 23.15 -15.70 -7.34
C GLY A 592 21.71 -15.26 -7.06
N ARG A 593 21.32 -14.05 -7.48
CA ARG A 593 19.96 -13.54 -7.24
C ARG A 593 18.96 -14.04 -8.27
N PRO A 594 17.74 -14.39 -7.84
CA PRO A 594 16.69 -14.83 -8.73
C PRO A 594 16.10 -13.64 -9.49
N LEU A 595 16.12 -13.70 -10.83
CA LEU A 595 15.43 -12.72 -11.66
C LEU A 595 13.99 -13.15 -11.94
N VAL A 596 13.05 -12.31 -11.49
CA VAL A 596 11.62 -12.47 -11.74
C VAL A 596 11.15 -11.42 -12.73
N LEU A 597 10.48 -11.89 -13.78
CA LEU A 597 9.90 -11.08 -14.84
C LEU A 597 8.39 -11.11 -14.76
N VAL A 598 7.76 -9.95 -14.90
CA VAL A 598 6.29 -9.82 -14.86
C VAL A 598 5.83 -8.95 -16.02
N SER A 599 4.86 -9.44 -16.78
CA SER A 599 4.17 -8.62 -17.76
C SER A 599 3.21 -7.67 -17.06
N LEU A 600 3.35 -6.38 -17.35
CA LEU A 600 2.49 -5.32 -16.85
C LEU A 600 1.16 -5.34 -17.57
N LEU A 601 0.12 -4.89 -16.87
CA LEU A 601 -1.19 -4.67 -17.49
C LEU A 601 -1.18 -3.29 -18.18
N PRO A 602 -2.12 -3.04 -19.11
CA PRO A 602 -2.27 -1.75 -19.73
C PRO A 602 -2.34 -0.60 -18.71
N HIS A 603 -1.55 0.46 -18.94
CA HIS A 603 -1.47 1.67 -18.12
C HIS A 603 -0.78 1.55 -16.76
N GLU A 604 -0.06 0.47 -16.47
CA GLU A 604 0.63 0.31 -15.18
C GLU A 604 2.03 0.90 -15.10
N GLN A 605 2.63 1.23 -16.23
CA GLN A 605 3.85 2.03 -16.33
C GLN A 605 3.61 3.49 -15.94
N LYS A 606 2.36 3.96 -16.07
CA LYS A 606 1.97 5.35 -15.86
C LYS A 606 1.98 5.72 -14.38
N MET A 607 2.48 6.90 -14.06
CA MET A 607 2.53 7.47 -12.71
C MET A 607 1.15 7.98 -12.27
N SER A 608 0.78 7.71 -11.01
CA SER A 608 -0.41 8.28 -10.37
C SER A 608 -0.24 8.35 -8.85
N VAL A 609 -1.28 8.81 -8.15
CA VAL A 609 -1.32 8.77 -6.69
C VAL A 609 -1.89 7.44 -6.24
N MET A 610 -1.04 6.59 -5.68
CA MET A 610 -1.43 5.30 -5.12
C MET A 610 -1.84 5.43 -3.66
N HIS A 611 -2.93 4.77 -3.28
CA HIS A 611 -3.40 4.66 -1.90
C HIS A 611 -3.28 3.23 -1.39
N MET A 612 -2.60 3.07 -0.25
CA MET A 612 -2.33 1.78 0.38
C MET A 612 -2.94 1.79 1.79
N LEU A 613 -3.74 0.78 2.12
CA LEU A 613 -4.24 0.59 3.47
C LEU A 613 -3.25 -0.25 4.25
N VAL A 614 -2.63 0.34 5.27
CA VAL A 614 -1.60 -0.31 6.07
C VAL A 614 -1.97 -0.34 7.54
N LYS A 615 -1.51 -1.38 8.22
CA LYS A 615 -1.52 -1.50 9.67
C LYS A 615 -0.08 -1.63 10.14
N ARG A 616 0.27 -0.90 11.19
CA ARG A 616 1.57 -0.99 11.84
C ARG A 616 1.84 -2.43 12.32
N HIS A 617 3.07 -2.89 12.11
CA HIS A 617 3.51 -4.20 12.57
C HIS A 617 3.81 -4.15 14.09
N PRO A 618 3.36 -5.14 14.89
CA PRO A 618 3.56 -5.12 16.34
C PRO A 618 5.02 -5.11 16.79
N SER A 619 5.94 -5.68 16.00
CA SER A 619 7.36 -5.74 16.36
C SER A 619 8.07 -4.39 16.36
N ASN A 620 7.49 -3.36 15.73
CA ASN A 620 8.13 -2.05 15.63
C ASN A 620 7.40 -1.02 16.50
N THR A 621 8.03 -0.64 17.62
CA THR A 621 7.56 0.37 18.59
C THR A 621 8.06 1.79 18.29
N LEU A 622 8.95 1.96 17.30
CA LEU A 622 9.44 3.29 16.90
C LEU A 622 8.32 4.16 16.29
N PRO A 623 8.12 5.41 16.76
CA PRO A 623 7.12 6.31 16.20
C PRO A 623 7.53 6.72 14.79
N ILE A 624 6.65 6.59 13.78
CA ILE A 624 6.99 6.90 12.37
C ILE A 624 6.30 8.15 11.87
N LYS A 625 7.07 9.12 11.39
CA LYS A 625 6.56 10.44 10.99
C LYS A 625 6.08 10.41 9.55
N SER A 626 4.99 11.11 9.28
CA SER A 626 4.52 11.37 7.92
C SER A 626 5.60 12.07 7.10
N LYS A 627 5.75 11.69 5.82
CA LYS A 627 6.75 12.18 4.86
C LYS A 627 8.19 11.70 5.10
N GLU A 628 8.43 10.79 6.03
CA GLU A 628 9.69 10.05 6.10
C GLU A 628 9.83 9.13 4.88
N GLN A 629 11.05 8.90 4.42
CA GLN A 629 11.32 8.00 3.30
C GLN A 629 11.20 6.56 3.79
N LEU A 630 10.38 5.77 3.10
CA LEU A 630 10.13 4.37 3.40
C LEU A 630 10.32 3.53 2.13
N VAL A 631 10.71 2.28 2.31
CA VAL A 631 10.82 1.30 1.23
C VAL A 631 9.48 0.59 1.10
N PHE A 632 8.85 0.72 -0.06
CA PHE A 632 7.58 0.08 -0.39
C PHE A 632 7.80 -1.12 -1.27
N GLN A 633 7.17 -2.24 -0.89
CA GLN A 633 6.98 -3.38 -1.77
C GLN A 633 5.48 -3.51 -2.06
N CYS A 634 5.05 -3.10 -3.25
CA CYS A 634 3.67 -3.17 -3.70
C CYS A 634 3.53 -4.27 -4.77
N GLY A 635 3.09 -5.46 -4.35
CA GLY A 635 3.02 -6.63 -5.22
C GLY A 635 4.40 -7.04 -5.74
N PHE A 636 4.65 -6.75 -7.03
CA PHE A 636 5.93 -7.04 -7.68
C PHE A 636 6.89 -5.84 -7.70
N ARG A 637 6.39 -4.61 -7.56
CA ARG A 637 7.22 -3.40 -7.60
C ARG A 637 7.85 -3.14 -6.23
N ARG A 638 9.11 -2.71 -6.22
CA ARG A 638 9.86 -2.22 -5.07
C ARG A 638 10.33 -0.80 -5.38
N PHE A 639 10.19 0.13 -4.44
CA PHE A 639 10.62 1.52 -4.60
C PHE A 639 10.74 2.23 -3.26
N ARG A 640 11.51 3.31 -3.20
CA ARG A 640 11.57 4.22 -2.05
C ARG A 640 10.66 5.40 -2.30
N ALA A 641 9.92 5.85 -1.30
CA ALA A 641 9.12 7.05 -1.39
C ALA A 641 8.71 7.62 -0.03
N SER A 642 8.27 8.87 -0.02
CA SER A 642 7.76 9.56 1.17
C SER A 642 6.24 9.57 1.18
N ALA A 643 5.63 8.75 2.04
CA ALA A 643 4.18 8.65 2.11
C ALA A 643 3.53 9.70 3.02
N LEU A 644 2.33 10.13 2.64
CA LEU A 644 1.41 10.84 3.52
C LEU A 644 0.49 9.87 4.25
N PHE A 645 0.40 10.00 5.56
CA PHE A 645 -0.54 9.22 6.37
C PHE A 645 -1.87 9.94 6.49
N SER A 646 -2.96 9.19 6.30
CA SER A 646 -4.32 9.71 6.38
C SER A 646 -5.26 8.68 7.00
N GLN A 647 -6.33 9.17 7.62
CA GLN A 647 -7.37 8.31 8.18
C GLN A 647 -8.11 7.49 7.12
N HIS A 648 -8.39 6.23 7.43
CA HIS A 648 -9.29 5.42 6.62
C HIS A 648 -10.76 5.71 6.95
N THR A 649 -11.37 6.61 6.19
CA THR A 649 -12.79 6.99 6.30
C THR A 649 -13.50 6.84 4.96
N SER A 650 -14.83 6.71 4.98
CA SER A 650 -15.66 6.66 3.76
C SER A 650 -16.02 8.04 3.18
N ALA A 651 -15.71 9.13 3.89
CA ALA A 651 -15.94 10.49 3.41
C ALA A 651 -14.83 10.93 2.44
N ASP A 652 -15.11 11.95 1.62
CA ASP A 652 -14.19 12.43 0.58
C ASP A 652 -12.93 13.11 1.13
N LYS A 653 -13.06 13.72 2.32
CA LYS A 653 -11.95 14.36 3.04
C LYS A 653 -11.38 13.42 4.08
N HIS A 654 -10.06 13.33 4.10
CA HIS A 654 -9.32 12.50 5.03
C HIS A 654 -8.38 13.36 5.87
N LYS A 655 -8.44 13.18 7.19
CA LYS A 655 -7.55 13.88 8.10
C LYS A 655 -6.14 13.29 7.96
N MET A 656 -5.13 14.14 7.77
CA MET A 656 -3.73 13.75 7.83
C MET A 656 -3.36 13.32 9.26
N GLU A 657 -2.56 12.27 9.38
CA GLU A 657 -1.94 11.84 10.63
C GLU A 657 -0.46 12.23 10.61
N ARG A 658 0.05 12.81 11.71
CA ARG A 658 1.47 13.18 11.81
C ARG A 658 2.35 11.97 12.02
N PHE A 659 1.86 11.01 12.79
CA PHE A 659 2.54 9.75 13.08
C PHE A 659 1.70 8.54 12.67
N LEU A 660 2.36 7.41 12.44
CA LEU A 660 1.70 6.13 12.19
C LEU A 660 1.12 5.58 13.50
N ARG A 661 -0.21 5.58 13.63
CA ARG A 661 -0.88 5.15 14.85
C ARG A 661 -0.75 3.65 15.11
N PRO A 662 -0.52 3.24 16.38
CA PRO A 662 -0.58 1.84 16.75
C PRO A 662 -2.02 1.33 16.62
N ASN A 663 -2.18 0.08 16.15
CA ASN A 663 -3.45 -0.66 16.09
C ASN A 663 -4.58 -0.10 15.19
N ALA A 664 -4.45 1.09 14.60
CA ALA A 664 -5.42 1.65 13.66
C ALA A 664 -4.98 1.47 12.19
N PRO A 665 -5.90 1.12 11.27
CA PRO A 665 -5.59 1.09 9.85
C PRO A 665 -5.43 2.52 9.32
N THR A 666 -4.31 2.78 8.67
CA THR A 666 -3.92 4.09 8.14
C THR A 666 -3.73 3.99 6.64
N VAL A 667 -4.14 5.02 5.88
CA VAL A 667 -3.94 5.08 4.44
C VAL A 667 -2.68 5.87 4.13
N MET A 668 -1.70 5.21 3.51
CA MET A 668 -0.51 5.82 2.94
C MET A 668 -0.80 6.25 1.50
N SER A 669 -0.55 7.52 1.19
CA SER A 669 -0.70 8.10 -0.15
C SER A 669 0.65 8.53 -0.69
N VAL A 670 0.98 8.11 -1.92
CA VAL A 670 2.31 8.30 -2.53
C VAL A 670 2.21 8.39 -4.04
N TYR A 671 3.12 9.13 -4.67
CA TYR A 671 3.30 9.07 -6.13
C TYR A 671 4.05 7.78 -6.49
N ALA A 672 3.43 6.94 -7.31
CA ALA A 672 4.04 5.70 -7.77
C ALA A 672 3.33 5.18 -9.02
N PRO A 673 3.96 4.27 -9.79
CA PRO A 673 3.34 3.67 -10.96
C PRO A 673 2.06 2.94 -10.60
N ILE A 674 1.03 3.09 -11.42
CA ILE A 674 -0.28 2.51 -11.21
C ILE A 674 -0.16 0.99 -11.10
N SER A 675 -0.81 0.43 -10.09
CA SER A 675 -0.94 -1.02 -9.94
C SER A 675 -2.40 -1.37 -9.70
N PHE A 676 -2.91 -2.39 -10.40
CA PHE A 676 -4.29 -2.83 -10.18
C PHE A 676 -4.42 -3.73 -8.93
N PRO A 677 -5.34 -3.43 -7.98
CA PRO A 677 -5.66 -4.30 -6.86
C PRO A 677 -6.19 -5.67 -7.31
N THR A 678 -6.00 -6.75 -6.54
CA THR A 678 -5.51 -6.84 -5.16
C THR A 678 -4.01 -7.14 -5.09
N ALA A 679 -3.19 -6.24 -4.53
CA ALA A 679 -1.77 -6.45 -4.28
C ALA A 679 -1.46 -6.27 -2.79
N GLY A 680 -0.65 -7.17 -2.21
CA GLY A 680 -0.13 -7.02 -0.86
C GLY A 680 0.92 -5.91 -0.82
N VAL A 681 0.96 -5.15 0.28
CA VAL A 681 1.90 -4.05 0.48
C VAL A 681 2.71 -4.32 1.74
N LEU A 682 4.03 -4.27 1.62
CA LEU A 682 4.97 -4.24 2.74
C LEU A 682 5.65 -2.88 2.76
N VAL A 683 5.88 -2.37 3.97
CA VAL A 683 6.56 -1.10 4.19
C VAL A 683 7.72 -1.36 5.14
N PHE A 684 8.92 -1.06 4.68
CA PHE A 684 10.14 -1.18 5.46
C PHE A 684 10.74 0.19 5.75
N LYS A 685 11.39 0.31 6.91
CA LYS A 685 12.29 1.42 7.22
C LYS A 685 13.71 0.90 7.14
N GLU A 686 14.55 1.63 6.43
CA GLU A 686 15.98 1.36 6.33
C GLU A 686 16.68 1.97 7.55
N ARG A 687 17.55 1.19 8.20
CA ARG A 687 18.47 1.66 9.25
C ARG A 687 19.76 2.16 8.61
N ASP A 688 20.56 2.89 9.36
CA ASP A 688 21.86 3.41 8.90
C ASP A 688 22.82 2.28 8.50
N ASN A 689 22.70 1.11 9.14
CA ASN A 689 23.47 -0.09 8.81
C ASN A 689 22.99 -0.79 7.52
N GLY A 690 21.97 -0.29 6.82
CA GLY A 690 21.39 -0.92 5.62
C GLY A 690 20.45 -2.10 5.90
N MET A 691 20.12 -2.38 7.17
CA MET A 691 19.09 -3.36 7.53
C MET A 691 17.69 -2.77 7.32
N GLN A 692 16.74 -3.61 6.90
CA GLN A 692 15.36 -3.19 6.65
C GLN A 692 14.42 -3.74 7.72
N ASP A 693 13.80 -2.85 8.49
CA ASP A 693 12.81 -3.22 9.50
C ASP A 693 11.40 -3.19 8.94
N LEU A 694 10.61 -4.23 9.22
CA LEU A 694 9.21 -4.29 8.84
C LEU A 694 8.40 -3.33 9.72
N VAL A 695 7.92 -2.24 9.12
CA VAL A 695 7.17 -1.18 9.79
C VAL A 695 5.68 -1.45 9.75
N ALA A 696 5.16 -1.74 8.56
CA ALA A 696 3.73 -1.85 8.34
C ALA A 696 3.42 -2.87 7.25
N THR A 697 2.25 -3.46 7.38
CA THR A 697 1.75 -4.50 6.48
C THR A 697 0.35 -4.11 6.02
N GLY A 698 0.03 -4.36 4.76
CA GLY A 698 -1.18 -3.82 4.18
C GLY A 698 -1.53 -4.38 2.81
N HIS A 699 -2.46 -3.70 2.16
CA HIS A 699 -2.86 -3.99 0.80
C HIS A 699 -3.18 -2.70 0.03
N LEU A 700 -3.07 -2.79 -1.29
CA LEU A 700 -3.38 -1.69 -2.19
C LEU A 700 -4.90 -1.46 -2.26
N LEU A 701 -5.35 -0.20 -2.08
CA LEU A 701 -6.76 0.19 -2.19
C LEU A 701 -7.12 0.56 -3.64
N ALA A 702 -6.63 1.71 -4.10
CA ALA A 702 -6.93 2.28 -5.40
C ALA A 702 -5.85 3.29 -5.80
N SER A 703 -5.75 3.58 -7.10
CA SER A 703 -4.93 4.67 -7.63
C SER A 703 -5.88 5.78 -8.08
N ALA A 704 -5.95 6.89 -7.33
CA ALA A 704 -6.86 7.99 -7.61
C ALA A 704 -6.30 9.32 -7.04
N PRO A 705 -6.01 10.33 -7.86
CA PRO A 705 -5.50 11.62 -7.36
C PRO A 705 -6.55 12.46 -6.59
N ASP A 706 -7.83 12.10 -6.71
CA ASP A 706 -8.98 12.86 -6.19
C ASP A 706 -9.15 12.79 -4.66
N ARG A 707 -8.46 11.86 -4.00
CA ARG A 707 -8.55 11.69 -2.55
C ARG A 707 -7.97 12.91 -1.83
N VAL A 708 -8.83 13.71 -1.18
CA VAL A 708 -8.42 14.94 -0.50
C VAL A 708 -7.88 14.63 0.90
N VAL A 709 -6.57 14.83 1.10
CA VAL A 709 -5.92 14.74 2.41
C VAL A 709 -5.75 16.14 3.00
N LEU A 710 -6.32 16.37 4.18
CA LEU A 710 -6.32 17.67 4.87
C LEU A 710 -5.47 17.60 6.16
N LYS A 711 -4.46 18.47 6.25
CA LYS A 711 -3.75 18.73 7.51
C LYS A 711 -4.59 19.68 8.36
N ARG A 712 -4.94 19.21 9.55
CA ARG A 712 -5.55 20.03 10.60
C ARG A 712 -4.46 20.68 11.43
N ILE A 713 -4.69 21.92 11.83
CA ILE A 713 -3.98 22.60 12.92
C ILE A 713 -5.04 23.09 13.90
N VAL A 714 -4.73 22.98 15.19
CA VAL A 714 -5.58 23.49 16.26
C VAL A 714 -4.81 24.59 16.98
N LEU A 715 -5.35 25.82 16.93
CA LEU A 715 -4.84 26.92 17.74
C LEU A 715 -5.57 26.92 19.08
N SER A 716 -4.80 26.94 20.16
CA SER A 716 -5.29 26.93 21.54
C SER A 716 -5.41 28.37 22.08
N GLY A 717 -6.36 28.59 22.98
CA GLY A 717 -6.56 29.87 23.63
C GLY A 717 -7.20 29.69 25.00
N HIS A 718 -6.82 30.55 25.94
CA HIS A 718 -7.27 30.47 27.32
C HIS A 718 -8.39 31.49 27.59
N PRO A 719 -9.56 31.09 28.13
CA PRO A 719 -10.60 32.02 28.54
C PRO A 719 -10.14 32.78 29.80
N PHE A 720 -10.19 34.11 29.78
CA PHE A 720 -9.75 34.96 30.89
C PHE A 720 -10.94 35.55 31.66
N LYS A 721 -11.78 36.36 30.98
CA LYS A 721 -12.99 36.94 31.58
C LYS A 721 -14.22 36.22 31.06
N ILE A 722 -14.95 35.53 31.92
CA ILE A 722 -16.11 34.72 31.54
C ILE A 722 -17.40 35.39 32.01
N ASN A 723 -18.26 35.75 31.07
CA ASN A 723 -19.64 36.15 31.31
C ASN A 723 -20.58 34.96 30.99
N ARG A 724 -21.90 35.14 31.17
CA ARG A 724 -22.89 34.07 30.95
C ARG A 724 -22.78 33.39 29.57
N ARG A 725 -22.69 34.15 28.48
CA ARG A 725 -22.59 33.64 27.10
C ARG A 725 -21.43 34.22 26.28
N SER A 726 -20.68 35.15 26.86
CA SER A 726 -19.49 35.73 26.22
C SER A 726 -18.27 35.49 27.08
N ALA A 727 -17.12 35.29 26.47
CA ALA A 727 -15.85 35.19 27.17
C ALA A 727 -14.76 35.95 26.41
N VAL A 728 -13.85 36.57 27.14
CA VAL A 728 -12.63 37.16 26.56
C VAL A 728 -11.55 36.09 26.57
N VAL A 729 -11.01 35.76 25.40
CA VAL A 729 -9.97 34.75 25.19
C VAL A 729 -8.63 35.45 24.95
N ARG A 730 -7.56 34.90 25.53
CA ARG A 730 -6.17 35.34 25.35
C ARG A 730 -5.26 34.20 24.88
N TYR A 731 -4.07 34.54 24.39
CA TYR A 731 -3.02 33.62 23.93
C TYR A 731 -3.35 32.77 22.70
N MET A 732 -4.46 33.04 22.01
CA MET A 732 -4.72 32.42 20.70
C MET A 732 -4.04 33.20 19.57
N PHE A 733 -4.07 34.53 19.65
CA PHE A 733 -3.41 35.45 18.72
C PHE A 733 -2.72 36.56 19.49
N PHE A 734 -1.78 37.24 18.84
CA PHE A 734 -1.06 38.37 19.41
C PHE A 734 -1.36 39.70 18.68
N ASN A 735 -1.84 39.64 17.43
CA ASN A 735 -2.21 40.83 16.65
C ASN A 735 -3.72 40.98 16.50
N ARG A 736 -4.18 42.23 16.47
CA ARG A 736 -5.59 42.57 16.19
C ARG A 736 -6.04 42.14 14.79
N GLU A 737 -5.18 42.32 13.79
CA GLU A 737 -5.50 42.01 12.39
C GLU A 737 -5.70 40.51 12.16
N ASP A 738 -4.94 39.67 12.86
CA ASP A 738 -5.09 38.21 12.81
C ASP A 738 -6.49 37.78 13.29
N ILE A 739 -7.02 38.41 14.35
CA ILE A 739 -8.37 38.13 14.86
C ILE A 739 -9.43 38.47 13.82
N LEU A 740 -9.26 39.59 13.10
CA LEU A 740 -10.20 40.01 12.07
C LEU A 740 -10.18 39.04 10.87
N TRP A 741 -8.99 38.57 10.48
CA TRP A 741 -8.82 37.57 9.43
C TRP A 741 -9.52 36.25 9.77
N PHE A 742 -9.35 35.75 11.00
CA PHE A 742 -9.93 34.48 11.44
C PHE A 742 -11.36 34.60 12.02
N LYS A 743 -11.98 35.78 11.97
CA LYS A 743 -13.33 36.04 12.50
C LYS A 743 -14.42 35.08 11.97
N PRO A 744 -14.42 34.65 10.68
CA PRO A 744 -15.43 33.73 10.17
C PRO A 744 -15.33 32.29 10.69
N VAL A 745 -14.23 31.93 11.36
CA VAL A 745 -13.95 30.54 11.77
C VAL A 745 -14.72 30.18 13.05
N GLU A 746 -15.37 29.02 13.03
CA GLU A 746 -16.04 28.48 14.23
C GLU A 746 -15.01 27.93 15.22
N MET A 747 -15.13 28.36 16.47
CA MET A 747 -14.34 27.85 17.59
C MET A 747 -15.11 26.77 18.33
N ARG A 748 -14.39 25.82 18.90
CA ARG A 748 -14.91 24.80 19.81
C ARG A 748 -14.10 24.75 21.08
N THR A 749 -14.59 24.11 22.13
CA THR A 749 -13.79 23.89 23.34
C THR A 749 -13.56 22.41 23.61
N LYS A 750 -12.62 22.08 24.51
CA LYS A 750 -12.33 20.68 24.89
C LYS A 750 -13.58 20.02 25.51
N TRP A 751 -14.41 20.80 26.19
CA TRP A 751 -15.68 20.36 26.79
C TRP A 751 -16.88 20.40 25.82
N GLY A 752 -16.64 20.61 24.53
CA GLY A 752 -17.65 20.48 23.48
C GLY A 752 -18.58 21.68 23.33
N ARG A 753 -18.22 22.86 23.86
CA ARG A 753 -18.94 24.11 23.55
C ARG A 753 -18.56 24.61 22.17
N ARG A 754 -19.45 25.40 21.55
CA ARG A 754 -19.23 25.98 20.21
C ARG A 754 -19.45 27.48 20.26
N GLY A 755 -18.65 28.22 19.51
CA GLY A 755 -18.69 29.67 19.52
C GLY A 755 -18.04 30.32 18.31
N HIS A 756 -18.14 31.64 18.25
CA HIS A 756 -17.54 32.46 17.20
C HIS A 756 -16.94 33.74 17.82
N ILE A 757 -16.03 34.36 17.08
CA ILE A 757 -15.38 35.62 17.48
C ILE A 757 -16.36 36.76 17.19
N LYS A 758 -16.60 37.62 18.19
CA LYS A 758 -17.44 38.81 18.05
C LYS A 758 -16.62 40.01 17.60
N GLU A 759 -15.59 40.35 18.38
CA GLU A 759 -14.76 41.54 18.20
C GLU A 759 -13.35 41.31 18.77
N ALA A 760 -12.36 41.95 18.16
CA ALA A 760 -11.02 42.05 18.72
C ALA A 760 -10.98 43.16 19.78
N LEU A 761 -10.27 42.93 20.88
CA LEU A 761 -10.10 43.86 21.99
C LEU A 761 -8.62 44.25 22.10
N GLY A 762 -8.35 45.55 22.13
CA GLY A 762 -6.99 46.07 22.24
C GLY A 762 -6.09 45.73 21.04
N THR A 763 -4.78 45.82 21.28
CA THR A 763 -3.72 45.58 20.28
C THR A 763 -3.06 44.20 20.44
N HIS A 764 -2.99 43.67 21.66
CA HIS A 764 -2.28 42.43 22.03
C HIS A 764 -3.05 41.11 21.77
N GLY A 765 -3.96 41.10 20.81
CA GLY A 765 -4.63 39.85 20.39
C GLY A 765 -5.66 39.29 21.39
N HIS A 766 -6.23 40.13 22.26
CA HIS A 766 -7.41 39.73 23.02
C HIS A 766 -8.65 39.75 22.14
N MET A 767 -9.57 38.81 22.35
CA MET A 767 -10.81 38.76 21.59
C MET A 767 -11.99 38.39 22.45
N LYS A 768 -13.15 38.96 22.12
CA LYS A 768 -14.43 38.61 22.74
C LYS A 768 -15.13 37.57 21.89
N CYS A 769 -15.45 36.45 22.51
CA CYS A 769 -16.06 35.30 21.86
C CYS A 769 -17.45 35.06 22.45
N VAL A 770 -18.38 34.61 21.62
CA VAL A 770 -19.73 34.21 22.05
C VAL A 770 -19.86 32.71 21.90
N PHE A 771 -20.37 32.05 22.95
CA PHE A 771 -20.56 30.60 23.00
C PHE A 771 -22.03 30.24 23.21
N ASP A 772 -22.37 29.01 22.83
CA ASP A 772 -23.70 28.43 23.02
C ASP A 772 -24.10 28.33 24.51
N LYS A 773 -23.13 28.01 25.38
CA LYS A 773 -23.30 27.93 26.84
C LYS A 773 -22.12 28.58 27.57
N GLN A 774 -22.28 28.78 28.88
CA GLN A 774 -21.23 29.30 29.74
C GLN A 774 -20.02 28.35 29.76
N LEU A 775 -18.82 28.93 29.69
CA LEU A 775 -17.54 28.22 29.75
C LEU A 775 -17.07 28.07 31.20
N PRO A 776 -16.48 26.92 31.59
CA PRO A 776 -15.70 26.83 32.81
C PRO A 776 -14.33 27.50 32.65
N SER A 777 -13.76 27.97 33.77
CA SER A 777 -12.45 28.64 33.77
C SER A 777 -11.29 27.73 33.35
N GLN A 778 -11.43 26.41 33.52
CA GLN A 778 -10.44 25.40 33.14
C GLN A 778 -10.58 24.96 31.68
N ASP A 779 -11.57 25.46 30.94
CA ASP A 779 -11.75 25.06 29.53
C ASP A 779 -10.67 25.69 28.64
N THR A 780 -10.39 25.04 27.52
CA THR A 780 -9.50 25.57 26.48
C THR A 780 -10.32 25.81 25.22
N VAL A 781 -10.23 27.03 24.68
CA VAL A 781 -10.85 27.37 23.40
C VAL A 781 -9.91 26.93 22.28
N LEU A 782 -10.46 26.27 21.28
CA LEU A 782 -9.74 25.65 20.18
C LEU A 782 -10.32 26.12 18.85
N MET A 783 -9.47 26.55 17.93
CA MET A 783 -9.86 26.88 16.57
C MET A 783 -9.23 25.87 15.59
N ASN A 784 -10.05 25.22 14.76
CA ASN A 784 -9.54 24.25 13.79
C ASN A 784 -9.35 24.91 12.42
N LEU A 785 -8.13 24.82 11.90
CA LEU A 785 -7.75 25.27 10.58
C LEU A 785 -7.33 24.06 9.73
N TYR A 786 -7.71 24.07 8.45
CA TYR A 786 -7.43 22.97 7.52
C TYR A 786 -6.71 23.48 6.27
N LYS A 787 -5.72 22.72 5.80
CA LYS A 787 -5.16 22.87 4.45
C LYS A 787 -5.07 21.53 3.75
N ARG A 788 -5.21 21.54 2.43
CA ARG A 788 -4.89 20.36 1.63
C ARG A 788 -3.38 20.14 1.57
N VAL A 789 -2.99 18.87 1.62
CA VAL A 789 -1.60 18.45 1.55
C VAL A 789 -1.47 17.35 0.53
N PHE A 790 -0.39 17.43 -0.23
CA PHE A 790 -0.06 16.50 -1.30
C PHE A 790 1.22 15.73 -0.94
N PRO A 791 1.37 14.49 -1.44
CA PRO A 791 2.62 13.75 -1.28
C PRO A 791 3.77 14.51 -1.94
N LYS A 792 5.01 14.17 -1.58
CA LYS A 792 6.20 14.72 -2.25
C LYS A 792 6.61 13.78 -3.37
N TRP A 793 7.12 14.31 -4.48
CA TRP A 793 7.70 13.51 -5.56
C TRP A 793 9.09 13.00 -5.15
N THR A 794 9.12 11.87 -4.44
CA THR A 794 10.37 11.20 -3.98
C THR A 794 10.41 9.74 -4.42
N TYR A 795 9.75 9.42 -5.53
CA TYR A 795 9.72 8.08 -6.10
C TYR A 795 11.10 7.72 -6.67
N ASP A 796 11.71 6.70 -6.08
CA ASP A 796 12.96 6.10 -6.57
C ASP A 796 12.74 4.59 -6.80
N PRO A 797 12.83 4.10 -8.04
CA PRO A 797 12.76 2.66 -8.34
C PRO A 797 13.89 1.85 -7.69
N TYR A 798 15.05 2.48 -7.43
CA TYR A 798 16.19 1.79 -6.86
C TYR A 798 16.01 1.60 -5.36
N VAL A 799 16.19 0.36 -4.90
CA VAL A 799 16.18 0.01 -3.48
C VAL A 799 17.52 -0.65 -3.16
N PRO A 800 18.29 -0.11 -2.20
CA PRO A 800 19.50 -0.75 -1.70
C PRO A 800 19.24 -2.18 -1.23
N GLN A 801 20.27 -3.01 -1.38
CA GLN A 801 20.22 -4.40 -0.96
C GLN A 801 20.27 -4.46 0.56
N PRO A 802 19.33 -5.15 1.21
CA PRO A 802 19.32 -5.24 2.66
C PRO A 802 20.46 -6.14 3.12
N LEU A 803 21.12 -5.73 4.21
CA LEU A 803 21.92 -6.67 4.99
C LEU A 803 21.01 -7.66 5.73
N PRO A 804 21.53 -8.85 6.09
CA PRO A 804 20.77 -9.84 6.88
C PRO A 804 20.22 -9.18 8.15
N TRP A 805 18.92 -9.31 8.36
CA TRP A 805 18.27 -8.70 9.52
C TRP A 805 18.71 -9.40 10.80
N VAL A 806 19.04 -8.61 11.82
CA VAL A 806 19.33 -9.10 13.17
C VAL A 806 18.42 -8.35 14.13
N GLN A 807 17.87 -9.06 15.11
CA GLN A 807 17.09 -8.42 16.15
C GLN A 807 18.01 -7.50 16.96
N GLN A 808 17.63 -6.23 17.06
CA GLN A 808 18.29 -5.32 17.99
C GLN A 808 17.85 -5.71 19.40
N GLU A 809 18.80 -6.08 20.24
CA GLU A 809 18.57 -6.10 21.69
C GLU A 809 18.40 -4.65 22.11
N VAL A 810 17.16 -4.22 22.30
CA VAL A 810 16.89 -2.97 23.00
C VAL A 810 17.27 -3.25 24.46
N PRO A 811 18.19 -2.49 25.07
CA PRO A 811 18.47 -2.62 26.50
C PRO A 811 17.15 -2.45 27.26
N ALA A 812 16.87 -3.37 28.19
CA ALA A 812 15.63 -3.40 28.95
C ALA A 812 15.36 -2.07 29.71
N ASP A 813 16.39 -1.26 29.92
CA ASP A 813 16.36 -0.02 30.67
C ASP A 813 15.50 1.08 30.02
N LEU A 814 15.30 1.05 28.69
CA LEU A 814 14.38 1.97 28.01
C LEU A 814 12.90 1.58 28.16
N ALA A 815 12.61 0.34 28.54
CA ALA A 815 11.25 -0.12 28.81
C ALA A 815 10.82 0.15 30.26
N GLU A 816 11.76 0.35 31.20
CA GLU A 816 11.46 0.74 32.58
C GLU A 816 11.18 2.24 32.72
N ALA A 817 11.72 3.08 31.82
CA ALA A 817 11.34 4.48 31.69
C ALA A 817 9.90 4.72 31.17
N ASP A 818 9.16 3.65 30.81
CA ASP A 818 7.72 3.69 30.52
C ASP A 818 6.85 3.59 31.79
N MET A 819 7.45 3.56 33.01
CA MET A 819 6.74 3.54 34.30
C MET A 819 6.91 4.78 35.20
N GLU A 820 7.46 5.89 34.70
CA GLU A 820 7.44 7.20 35.41
C GLU A 820 6.66 8.29 34.69
#